data_AF-A0A915XLT4-F1
#
_entry.id   AF-A0A915XLT4-F1
#
_cell.length_a   1.000
_cell.length_b   1.000
_cell.length_c   1.000
_cell.angle_alpha   90.00
_cell.angle_beta   90.00
_cell.angle_gamma   90.00
#
_symmetry.space_group_name_H-M   'P 1'
#
loop_
_entity.id
_entity.type
_entity.pdbx_description
1 polymer ?
#
loop_
_entity_poly.entity_id
_entity_poly.type
_entity_poly.pdbx_seq_one_letter_code
_entity_poly.pdbx_strand_id
1 'polypeptide(L)'
;MLTIPDQTWTALAEVLQVEKAVLQAVAQVESGGSGFLDTQPPRPKVLFEGHYFHRLTGGRFSASHPTLSFPKWTRKYYARTGLGEWARLDQAIALDRAAALQSASWGAFQIMGANFADAGCVDVEAFVTAQWTSADTQLECFTRFIGRAWYLDPLRAKDWATFARRYNGPGYAENQYDVKLSRAYDAWVAAASASPRGHRTMQGLLARGGASRPPGRPIAPSSSVATRAPLLRLVRADALDLRDWPYRPRVGQAPPASCWPARLRPVSQQGRSSACTGFALATVIEYLLDRAGRQVETISGHMLYDMARRYDEWADNDAQDQGSSLRGALRGWYYHGASAASLWRGASMPGASLDDDDWWLDAVKRPLGAYFRVQADMVPDMHSALAETGVLYASALTHAGWDALHHATATPVPATVESIPVIEPREGLPDAGHAFAIVGYTEHGFVVHNSWGDRWGAGGFAILSYADWRQNAMDCWVAQLGVVTDEHRAVAEAPTLRVDVASGRVELSSNPQLATHEIAPFVVTVDAEGRFCTRGRFRTNADDVDLLVEEHLPRACDRWGCADGVDVAIIAHDGLTGEDGAIGRALHWIPTMYSAAILPVFLLWETDAAGGVRKLLEAKVASDDAPARPMPWRAVTPSALLAWHDERIEGRLRQPGRALWREVHDHAVAIATAGDAAFLTLAERLRARARRRSLPPLRLHLVAHSAGALVATHAVPEIARRRLDLRTMSLIAPAVGVETFTSVAGPALAARDVRLLVAHLTDAAERSDATCAPYGRSLLWLVSRVLEEEPGTPLLGLEAHLAPAILEREWGSRTIRQASPGGVTPAGQRVATATTHGSLPEDPAVVQAIVRHIKGG
;
A
#
# COMPACT_ATOMS: atom_id res chain seq x y z
N MET A 1 35.60 -2.67 -14.05
CA MET A 1 36.35 -3.35 -12.98
C MET A 1 35.69 -4.70 -12.71
N LEU A 2 36.47 -5.79 -12.59
CA LEU A 2 35.95 -7.17 -12.42
C LEU A 2 35.67 -7.53 -10.95
N THR A 3 36.05 -6.65 -10.03
CA THR A 3 35.80 -6.75 -8.58
C THR A 3 35.13 -5.47 -8.10
N ILE A 4 34.31 -5.60 -7.06
CA ILE A 4 33.63 -4.45 -6.43
C ILE A 4 34.65 -3.73 -5.54
N PRO A 5 34.90 -2.41 -5.74
CA PRO A 5 35.79 -1.61 -4.90
C PRO A 5 35.31 -1.55 -3.45
N ASP A 6 36.28 -1.44 -2.52
CA ASP A 6 36.01 -1.42 -1.08
C ASP A 6 35.09 -0.26 -0.63
N GLN A 7 35.24 0.90 -1.29
CA GLN A 7 34.42 2.09 -1.05
C GLN A 7 32.96 1.87 -1.48
N THR A 8 32.73 1.15 -2.59
CA THR A 8 31.39 0.82 -3.08
C THR A 8 30.65 -0.09 -2.10
N TRP A 9 31.34 -1.08 -1.53
CA TRP A 9 30.77 -1.90 -0.46
C TRP A 9 30.36 -1.09 0.77
N THR A 10 31.20 -0.15 1.19
CA THR A 10 30.96 0.68 2.38
C THR A 10 29.77 1.62 2.16
N ALA A 11 29.72 2.34 1.04
CA ALA A 11 28.62 3.25 0.73
C ALA A 11 27.27 2.53 0.66
N LEU A 12 27.23 1.32 0.10
CA LEU A 12 25.99 0.55 -0.01
C LEU A 12 25.56 -0.09 1.32
N ALA A 13 26.53 -0.50 2.14
CA ALA A 13 26.26 -0.98 3.50
C ALA A 13 25.59 0.11 4.35
N GLU A 14 26.05 1.35 4.24
CA GLU A 14 25.46 2.53 4.91
C GLU A 14 24.02 2.78 4.44
N VAL A 15 23.79 2.82 3.13
CA VAL A 15 22.44 3.02 2.54
C VAL A 15 21.46 1.93 2.98
N LEU A 16 21.91 0.67 3.00
CA LEU A 16 21.07 -0.46 3.38
C LEU A 16 20.95 -0.65 4.90
N GLN A 17 21.74 0.08 5.70
CA GLN A 17 21.88 -0.11 7.14
C GLN A 17 22.21 -1.56 7.52
N VAL A 18 23.10 -2.19 6.76
CA VAL A 18 23.63 -3.52 7.03
C VAL A 18 25.15 -3.44 7.15
N GLU A 19 25.77 -4.37 7.86
CA GLU A 19 27.23 -4.41 7.90
C GLU A 19 27.79 -4.79 6.53
N LYS A 20 28.87 -4.12 6.11
CA LYS A 20 29.59 -4.45 4.87
C LYS A 20 29.93 -5.95 4.77
N ALA A 21 30.33 -6.57 5.88
CA ALA A 21 30.64 -8.00 5.96
C ALA A 21 29.44 -8.89 5.57
N VAL A 22 28.20 -8.44 5.79
CA VAL A 22 26.98 -9.15 5.39
C VAL A 22 26.88 -9.20 3.86
N LEU A 23 27.08 -8.07 3.19
CA LEU A 23 27.01 -7.99 1.72
C LEU A 23 28.14 -8.81 1.05
N GLN A 24 29.34 -8.77 1.64
CA GLN A 24 30.48 -9.55 1.19
C GLN A 24 30.28 -11.06 1.41
N ALA A 25 29.65 -11.46 2.52
CA ALA A 25 29.29 -12.84 2.78
C ALA A 25 28.30 -13.39 1.75
N VAL A 26 27.28 -12.62 1.37
CA VAL A 26 26.33 -13.02 0.32
C VAL A 26 27.05 -13.23 -1.02
N ALA A 27 27.84 -12.27 -1.48
CA ALA A 27 28.59 -12.42 -2.73
C ALA A 27 29.55 -13.63 -2.72
N GLN A 28 30.18 -13.92 -1.58
CA GLN A 28 31.06 -15.06 -1.41
C GLN A 28 30.30 -16.38 -1.52
N VAL A 29 29.14 -16.50 -0.88
CA VAL A 29 28.34 -17.73 -0.89
C VAL A 29 27.69 -17.97 -2.25
N GLU A 30 27.24 -16.91 -2.93
CA GLU A 30 26.51 -17.04 -4.20
C GLU A 30 27.42 -17.27 -5.41
N SER A 31 28.61 -16.68 -5.45
CA SER A 31 29.49 -16.76 -6.64
C SER A 31 30.97 -16.97 -6.34
N GLY A 32 31.36 -17.16 -5.08
CA GLY A 32 32.76 -17.16 -4.66
C GLY A 32 33.38 -15.76 -4.65
N GLY A 33 32.57 -14.71 -4.63
CA GLY A 33 32.99 -13.31 -4.47
C GLY A 33 33.37 -12.57 -5.76
N SER A 34 33.25 -13.20 -6.92
CA SER A 34 33.48 -12.57 -8.23
C SER A 34 32.35 -12.88 -9.19
N GLY A 35 31.83 -11.86 -9.86
CA GLY A 35 30.72 -11.99 -10.79
C GLY A 35 31.09 -12.35 -12.23
N PHE A 36 32.37 -12.48 -12.54
CA PHE A 36 32.86 -12.75 -13.89
C PHE A 36 33.65 -14.06 -13.96
N LEU A 37 33.58 -14.73 -15.11
CA LEU A 37 34.44 -15.83 -15.51
C LEU A 37 35.76 -15.27 -16.06
N ASP A 38 36.85 -15.95 -15.74
CA ASP A 38 38.18 -15.63 -16.27
C ASP A 38 38.28 -16.04 -17.74
N THR A 39 37.76 -15.16 -18.60
CA THR A 39 37.60 -15.33 -20.05
C THR A 39 38.00 -14.02 -20.74
N GLN A 40 38.35 -14.07 -22.02
CA GLN A 40 38.75 -12.91 -22.81
C GLN A 40 37.83 -12.81 -24.04
N PRO A 41 36.86 -11.87 -24.10
CA PRO A 41 36.51 -10.89 -23.04
C PRO A 41 35.82 -11.55 -21.83
N PRO A 42 35.87 -10.93 -20.64
CA PRO A 42 35.29 -11.47 -19.42
C PRO A 42 33.76 -11.56 -19.53
N ARG A 43 33.20 -12.74 -19.25
CA ARG A 43 31.75 -12.99 -19.25
C ARG A 43 31.20 -13.02 -17.82
N PRO A 44 29.97 -12.54 -17.56
CA PRO A 44 29.35 -12.72 -16.25
C PRO A 44 29.13 -14.22 -15.97
N LYS A 45 29.20 -14.60 -14.69
CA LYS A 45 28.84 -15.95 -14.25
C LYS A 45 27.35 -16.16 -14.42
N VAL A 46 26.96 -17.29 -15.01
CA VAL A 46 25.57 -17.66 -15.22
C VAL A 46 25.29 -19.08 -14.74
N LEU A 47 24.05 -19.34 -14.34
CA LEU A 47 23.51 -20.68 -14.16
C LEU A 47 22.14 -20.74 -14.84
N PHE A 48 21.97 -21.64 -15.81
CA PHE A 48 20.75 -21.75 -16.60
C PHE A 48 19.77 -22.78 -16.04
N GLU A 49 18.56 -22.32 -15.73
CA GLU A 49 17.46 -23.08 -15.14
C GLU A 49 16.46 -23.56 -16.19
N GLY A 50 16.66 -24.77 -16.73
CA GLY A 50 15.80 -25.32 -17.77
C GLY A 50 14.33 -25.54 -17.37
N HIS A 51 14.03 -25.54 -16.07
CA HIS A 51 12.66 -25.57 -15.56
C HIS A 51 11.97 -24.20 -15.57
N TYR A 52 12.72 -23.11 -15.39
CA TYR A 52 12.20 -21.76 -15.66
C TYR A 52 11.93 -21.59 -17.15
N PHE A 53 12.84 -22.07 -18.01
CA PHE A 53 12.67 -21.98 -19.46
C PHE A 53 11.47 -22.77 -19.94
N HIS A 54 11.22 -23.95 -19.38
CA HIS A 54 9.99 -24.71 -19.59
C HIS A 54 8.73 -23.90 -19.24
N ARG A 55 8.70 -23.30 -18.04
CA ARG A 55 7.55 -22.52 -17.59
C ARG A 55 7.29 -21.30 -18.48
N LEU A 56 8.31 -20.53 -18.81
CA LEU A 56 8.17 -19.30 -19.61
C LEU A 56 7.80 -19.57 -21.07
N THR A 57 8.16 -20.74 -21.61
CA THR A 57 7.83 -21.14 -22.99
C THR A 57 6.58 -22.02 -23.07
N GLY A 58 5.87 -22.25 -21.96
CA GLY A 58 4.71 -23.15 -21.91
C GLY A 58 5.06 -24.59 -22.29
N GLY A 59 6.30 -25.03 -22.07
CA GLY A 59 6.80 -26.35 -22.41
C GLY A 59 7.03 -26.61 -23.90
N ARG A 60 6.93 -25.58 -24.76
CA ARG A 60 7.06 -25.68 -26.23
C ARG A 60 8.30 -26.45 -26.69
N PHE A 61 9.41 -26.38 -25.94
CA PHE A 61 10.68 -27.01 -26.31
C PHE A 61 10.98 -28.34 -25.62
N SER A 62 10.13 -28.84 -24.73
CA SER A 62 10.45 -30.04 -23.92
C SER A 62 10.65 -31.31 -24.71
N ALA A 63 9.94 -31.49 -25.84
CA ALA A 63 10.14 -32.65 -26.70
C ALA A 63 11.44 -32.55 -27.51
N SER A 64 11.72 -31.37 -28.07
CA SER A 64 12.88 -31.12 -28.94
C SER A 64 14.21 -30.94 -28.21
N HIS A 65 14.18 -30.36 -27.00
CA HIS A 65 15.36 -29.97 -26.21
C HIS A 65 15.16 -30.35 -24.72
N PRO A 66 15.04 -31.64 -24.38
CA PRO A 66 14.70 -32.12 -23.04
C PRO A 66 15.75 -31.81 -21.97
N THR A 67 16.96 -31.41 -22.37
CA THR A 67 18.05 -30.97 -21.47
C THR A 67 18.02 -29.47 -21.17
N LEU A 68 17.23 -28.70 -21.94
CA LEU A 68 17.07 -27.25 -21.81
C LEU A 68 15.67 -26.84 -21.36
N SER A 69 14.64 -27.67 -21.57
CA SER A 69 13.26 -27.41 -21.19
C SER A 69 12.65 -28.63 -20.51
N PHE A 70 12.53 -28.61 -19.19
CA PHE A 70 12.00 -29.73 -18.40
C PHE A 70 11.14 -29.25 -17.21
N PRO A 71 10.01 -29.90 -16.89
CA PRO A 71 9.02 -29.35 -15.94
C PRO A 71 9.43 -29.36 -14.46
N LYS A 72 10.37 -30.22 -14.06
CA LYS A 72 10.79 -30.38 -12.66
C LYS A 72 12.24 -29.98 -12.49
N TRP A 73 12.55 -29.17 -11.47
CA TRP A 73 13.93 -28.80 -11.17
C TRP A 73 14.82 -30.03 -10.96
N THR A 74 16.01 -30.01 -11.57
CA THR A 74 17.00 -31.07 -11.41
C THR A 74 18.39 -30.53 -11.73
N ARG A 75 19.38 -30.98 -10.94
CA ARG A 75 20.81 -30.68 -11.18
C ARG A 75 21.44 -31.54 -12.27
N LYS A 76 20.73 -32.57 -12.77
CA LYS A 76 21.24 -33.57 -13.73
C LYS A 76 21.85 -32.92 -14.98
N TYR A 77 21.27 -31.81 -15.43
CA TYR A 77 21.63 -31.16 -16.69
C TYR A 77 22.59 -29.99 -16.55
N TYR A 78 23.02 -29.64 -15.33
CA TYR A 78 24.00 -28.58 -15.14
C TYR A 78 25.36 -29.02 -15.69
N ALA A 79 26.00 -28.15 -16.46
CA ALA A 79 27.26 -28.39 -17.15
C ALA A 79 28.48 -28.39 -16.22
N ARG A 80 28.28 -28.05 -14.94
CA ARG A 80 29.30 -28.02 -13.85
C ARG A 80 30.49 -27.07 -14.09
N THR A 81 30.51 -26.36 -15.21
CA THR A 81 31.53 -25.38 -15.59
C THR A 81 30.85 -24.12 -16.11
N GLY A 82 31.42 -22.94 -15.85
CA GLY A 82 30.82 -21.67 -16.26
C GLY A 82 30.67 -21.52 -17.77
N LEU A 83 31.66 -21.97 -18.55
CA LEU A 83 31.58 -21.99 -20.02
C LEU A 83 30.54 -23.00 -20.53
N GLY A 84 30.37 -24.13 -19.84
CA GLY A 84 29.33 -25.10 -20.17
C GLY A 84 27.92 -24.58 -19.92
N GLU A 85 27.71 -23.78 -18.86
CA GLU A 85 26.42 -23.12 -18.60
C GLU A 85 26.13 -22.03 -19.64
N TRP A 86 27.15 -21.27 -20.07
CA TRP A 86 27.02 -20.38 -21.21
C TRP A 86 26.61 -21.10 -22.49
N ALA A 87 27.20 -22.26 -22.80
CA ALA A 87 26.83 -23.04 -23.98
C ALA A 87 25.38 -23.56 -23.91
N ARG A 88 24.85 -23.85 -22.73
CA ARG A 88 23.43 -24.21 -22.52
C ARG A 88 22.51 -23.00 -22.71
N LEU A 89 22.89 -21.87 -22.14
CA LEU A 89 22.15 -20.62 -22.27
C LEU A 89 22.11 -20.14 -23.73
N ASP A 90 23.22 -20.20 -24.46
CA ASP A 90 23.30 -19.81 -25.87
C ASP A 90 22.36 -20.66 -26.75
N GLN A 91 22.26 -21.97 -26.47
CA GLN A 91 21.29 -22.84 -27.14
C GLN A 91 19.84 -22.46 -26.80
N ALA A 92 19.54 -22.10 -25.56
CA ALA A 92 18.20 -21.63 -25.18
C ALA A 92 17.87 -20.26 -25.80
N ILE A 93 18.85 -19.36 -25.90
CA ILE A 93 18.71 -18.04 -26.54
C ILE A 93 18.34 -18.18 -28.02
N ALA A 94 18.91 -19.16 -28.72
CA ALA A 94 18.58 -19.46 -30.11
C ALA A 94 17.13 -19.93 -30.31
N LEU A 95 16.50 -20.47 -29.26
CA LEU A 95 15.11 -20.94 -29.28
C LEU A 95 14.12 -19.85 -28.87
N ASP A 96 14.39 -19.17 -27.76
CA ASP A 96 13.58 -18.06 -27.25
C ASP A 96 14.43 -17.18 -26.34
N ARG A 97 14.96 -16.09 -26.90
CA ARG A 97 15.93 -15.22 -26.23
C ARG A 97 15.40 -14.63 -24.92
N ALA A 98 14.22 -14.02 -24.94
CA ALA A 98 13.66 -13.37 -23.76
C ALA A 98 13.40 -14.38 -22.63
N ALA A 99 12.84 -15.55 -22.95
CA ALA A 99 12.63 -16.60 -21.96
C ALA A 99 13.95 -17.19 -21.45
N ALA A 100 14.95 -17.35 -22.31
CA ALA A 100 16.25 -17.89 -21.95
C ALA A 100 17.01 -16.98 -20.97
N LEU A 101 17.07 -15.67 -21.27
CA LEU A 101 17.73 -14.70 -20.40
C LEU A 101 17.05 -14.59 -19.03
N GLN A 102 15.71 -14.67 -18.99
CA GLN A 102 14.93 -14.69 -17.74
C GLN A 102 15.12 -15.98 -16.94
N SER A 103 15.53 -17.06 -17.59
CA SER A 103 15.71 -18.39 -16.99
C SER A 103 17.14 -18.66 -16.53
N ALA A 104 18.00 -17.64 -16.47
CA ALA A 104 19.35 -17.78 -15.93
C ALA A 104 19.56 -16.85 -14.74
N SER A 105 20.34 -17.27 -13.75
CA SER A 105 20.88 -16.37 -12.72
C SER A 105 22.19 -15.75 -13.19
N TRP A 106 22.45 -14.50 -12.78
CA TRP A 106 23.54 -13.71 -13.36
C TRP A 106 24.44 -13.03 -12.31
N GLY A 107 25.74 -12.97 -12.62
CA GLY A 107 26.71 -12.11 -11.94
C GLY A 107 27.08 -12.55 -10.52
N ALA A 108 27.65 -11.63 -9.74
CA ALA A 108 28.24 -11.90 -8.41
C ALA A 108 27.22 -12.37 -7.36
N PHE A 109 25.94 -12.02 -7.54
CA PHE A 109 24.87 -12.30 -6.59
C PHE A 109 23.86 -13.32 -7.10
N GLN A 110 24.07 -13.86 -8.31
CA GLN A 110 23.20 -14.88 -8.92
C GLN A 110 21.71 -14.51 -8.91
N ILE A 111 21.39 -13.25 -9.25
CA ILE A 111 19.99 -12.80 -9.39
C ILE A 111 19.40 -13.45 -10.64
N MET A 112 18.23 -14.08 -10.49
CA MET A 112 17.47 -14.66 -11.61
C MET A 112 17.03 -13.58 -12.60
N GLY A 113 17.23 -13.78 -13.90
CA GLY A 113 16.89 -12.80 -14.93
C GLY A 113 15.40 -12.47 -14.99
N ALA A 114 14.51 -13.36 -14.54
CA ALA A 114 13.08 -13.10 -14.38
C ALA A 114 12.80 -11.95 -13.39
N ASN A 115 13.74 -11.64 -12.50
CA ASN A 115 13.64 -10.56 -11.52
C ASN A 115 14.24 -9.24 -12.05
N PHE A 116 14.36 -9.06 -13.37
CA PHE A 116 14.96 -7.86 -13.96
C PHE A 116 14.28 -6.56 -13.48
N ALA A 117 12.95 -6.56 -13.34
CA ALA A 117 12.19 -5.42 -12.86
C ALA A 117 12.51 -5.11 -11.39
N ASP A 118 12.65 -6.16 -10.59
CA ASP A 118 12.99 -6.07 -9.17
C ASP A 118 14.44 -5.60 -8.94
N ALA A 119 15.32 -5.91 -9.88
CA ALA A 119 16.69 -5.40 -9.96
C ALA A 119 16.78 -3.97 -10.55
N GLY A 120 15.64 -3.34 -10.86
CA GLY A 120 15.55 -1.96 -11.36
C GLY A 120 15.86 -1.78 -12.85
N CYS A 121 15.72 -2.83 -13.65
CA CYS A 121 15.94 -2.79 -15.09
C CYS A 121 14.60 -2.77 -15.85
N VAL A 122 14.55 -2.06 -16.97
CA VAL A 122 13.31 -1.88 -17.77
C VAL A 122 12.86 -3.16 -18.48
N ASP A 123 13.80 -4.02 -18.83
CA ASP A 123 13.59 -5.33 -19.41
C ASP A 123 14.77 -6.27 -19.09
N VAL A 124 14.66 -7.54 -19.50
CA VAL A 124 15.71 -8.54 -19.26
C VAL A 124 17.00 -8.24 -20.04
N GLU A 125 16.93 -7.54 -21.17
CA GLU A 125 18.13 -7.20 -21.96
C GLU A 125 18.93 -6.10 -21.27
N ALA A 126 18.26 -5.09 -20.71
CA ALA A 126 18.86 -4.05 -19.87
C ALA A 126 19.50 -4.66 -18.61
N PHE A 127 18.82 -5.63 -17.99
CA PHE A 127 19.38 -6.37 -16.86
C PHE A 127 20.63 -7.14 -17.25
N VAL A 128 20.59 -7.93 -18.31
CA VAL A 128 21.77 -8.67 -18.79
C VAL A 128 22.90 -7.72 -19.15
N THR A 129 22.60 -6.59 -19.80
CA THR A 129 23.58 -5.54 -20.11
C THR A 129 24.23 -4.99 -18.84
N ALA A 130 23.46 -4.72 -17.78
CA ALA A 130 23.99 -4.32 -16.49
C ALA A 130 24.91 -5.40 -15.90
N GLN A 131 24.57 -6.69 -16.02
CA GLN A 131 25.42 -7.78 -15.55
C GLN A 131 26.74 -7.91 -16.33
N TRP A 132 26.76 -7.51 -17.60
CA TRP A 132 27.99 -7.48 -18.42
C TRP A 132 28.86 -6.24 -18.19
N THR A 133 28.28 -5.14 -17.72
CA THR A 133 28.95 -3.83 -17.68
C THR A 133 30.08 -3.78 -16.65
N SER A 134 29.81 -4.07 -15.37
CA SER A 134 30.82 -4.08 -14.32
C SER A 134 30.36 -4.88 -13.09
N ALA A 135 31.28 -5.12 -12.15
CA ALA A 135 30.92 -5.70 -10.87
C ALA A 135 30.08 -4.72 -10.01
N ASP A 136 30.23 -3.41 -10.23
CA ASP A 136 29.45 -2.37 -9.56
C ASP A 136 27.99 -2.39 -10.01
N THR A 137 27.73 -2.52 -11.30
CA THR A 137 26.36 -2.59 -11.83
C THR A 137 25.65 -3.88 -11.39
N GLN A 138 26.40 -4.98 -11.23
CA GLN A 138 25.86 -6.21 -10.62
C GLN A 138 25.48 -6.01 -9.15
N LEU A 139 26.29 -5.27 -8.40
CA LEU A 139 26.00 -4.93 -7.01
C LEU A 139 24.82 -3.96 -6.89
N GLU A 140 24.71 -2.96 -7.77
CA GLU A 140 23.53 -2.09 -7.80
C GLU A 140 22.25 -2.88 -8.09
N CYS A 141 22.28 -3.80 -9.06
CA CYS A 141 21.14 -4.69 -9.34
C CYS A 141 20.78 -5.52 -8.11
N PHE A 142 21.78 -6.03 -7.39
CA PHE A 142 21.57 -6.75 -6.13
C PHE A 142 20.97 -5.87 -5.06
N THR A 143 21.54 -4.70 -4.81
CA THR A 143 21.03 -3.73 -3.83
C THR A 143 19.57 -3.36 -4.10
N ARG A 144 19.21 -3.14 -5.37
CA ARG A 144 17.81 -2.88 -5.75
C ARG A 144 16.92 -4.10 -5.48
N PHE A 145 17.39 -5.29 -5.84
CA PHE A 145 16.68 -6.55 -5.63
C PHE A 145 16.44 -6.85 -4.12
N ILE A 146 17.46 -6.67 -3.27
CA ILE A 146 17.37 -6.94 -1.84
C ILE A 146 16.87 -5.77 -1.00
N GLY A 147 16.67 -4.58 -1.59
CA GLY A 147 16.25 -3.36 -0.89
C GLY A 147 14.83 -3.43 -0.28
N ARG A 148 14.09 -4.51 -0.53
CA ARG A 148 12.76 -4.78 0.03
C ARG A 148 12.88 -5.31 1.46
N ALA A 149 11.99 -4.88 2.36
CA ALA A 149 11.92 -5.35 3.75
C ALA A 149 11.97 -6.89 3.88
N TRP A 150 11.35 -7.61 2.93
CA TRP A 150 11.39 -9.07 2.85
C TRP A 150 12.81 -9.66 2.75
N TYR A 151 13.77 -9.01 2.11
CA TYR A 151 15.17 -9.47 2.08
C TYR A 151 16.05 -8.73 3.08
N LEU A 152 15.77 -7.44 3.28
CA LEU A 152 16.62 -6.53 4.02
C LEU A 152 16.51 -6.72 5.54
N ASP A 153 15.32 -6.95 6.09
CA ASP A 153 15.16 -7.08 7.54
C ASP A 153 15.87 -8.32 8.09
N PRO A 154 15.79 -9.51 7.46
CA PRO A 154 16.61 -10.65 7.86
C PRO A 154 18.11 -10.38 7.74
N LEU A 155 18.57 -9.64 6.72
CA LEU A 155 19.99 -9.27 6.61
C LEU A 155 20.43 -8.31 7.73
N ARG A 156 19.60 -7.33 8.07
CA ARG A 156 19.84 -6.39 9.19
C ARG A 156 19.87 -7.12 10.53
N ALA A 157 18.96 -8.06 10.73
CA ALA A 157 18.89 -8.90 11.91
C ALA A 157 19.94 -10.04 11.91
N LYS A 158 20.68 -10.23 10.81
CA LYS A 158 21.57 -11.38 10.55
C LYS A 158 20.86 -12.73 10.74
N ASP A 159 19.57 -12.78 10.45
CA ASP A 159 18.78 -13.99 10.38
C ASP A 159 19.08 -14.72 9.06
N TRP A 160 20.21 -15.43 9.05
CA TRP A 160 20.71 -16.16 7.89
C TRP A 160 19.75 -17.23 7.39
N ALA A 161 18.98 -17.86 8.27
CA ALA A 161 18.02 -18.89 7.92
C ALA A 161 16.84 -18.29 7.17
N THR A 162 16.26 -17.21 7.68
CA THR A 162 15.18 -16.50 7.00
C THR A 162 15.66 -15.87 5.70
N PHE A 163 16.83 -15.24 5.69
CA PHE A 163 17.40 -14.69 4.45
C PHE A 163 17.65 -15.78 3.39
N ALA A 164 18.35 -16.85 3.75
CA ALA A 164 18.67 -17.94 2.82
C ALA A 164 17.41 -18.63 2.29
N ARG A 165 16.38 -18.83 3.13
CA ARG A 165 15.09 -19.37 2.69
C ARG A 165 14.41 -18.48 1.65
N ARG A 166 14.50 -17.17 1.81
CA ARG A 166 13.89 -16.17 0.93
C ARG A 166 14.68 -15.97 -0.36
N TYR A 167 16.00 -16.00 -0.28
CA TYR A 167 16.91 -15.73 -1.39
C TYR A 167 17.20 -16.98 -2.23
N ASN A 168 17.51 -18.10 -1.58
CA ASN A 168 17.88 -19.37 -2.21
C ASN A 168 16.72 -20.39 -2.29
N GLY A 169 15.58 -20.06 -1.68
CA GLY A 169 14.38 -20.90 -1.70
C GLY A 169 14.34 -21.94 -0.58
N PRO A 170 13.29 -22.79 -0.54
CA PRO A 170 13.02 -23.70 0.57
C PRO A 170 14.08 -24.78 0.79
N GLY A 171 14.80 -25.19 -0.26
CA GLY A 171 15.93 -26.12 -0.18
C GLY A 171 17.23 -25.51 0.36
N TYR A 172 17.20 -24.31 0.94
CA TYR A 172 18.40 -23.62 1.43
C TYR A 172 19.15 -24.44 2.49
N ALA A 173 18.42 -25.10 3.40
CA ALA A 173 18.96 -25.85 4.52
C ALA A 173 19.71 -27.12 4.07
N GLU A 174 19.18 -27.82 3.06
CA GLU A 174 19.86 -29.00 2.47
C GLU A 174 21.22 -28.66 1.87
N ASN A 175 21.32 -27.44 1.32
CA ASN A 175 22.55 -26.91 0.73
C ASN A 175 23.36 -26.06 1.73
N GLN A 176 22.90 -26.00 2.99
CA GLN A 176 23.52 -25.29 4.11
C GLN A 176 23.82 -23.82 3.82
N TYR A 177 22.96 -23.14 3.05
CA TYR A 177 23.17 -21.73 2.67
C TYR A 177 23.22 -20.80 3.88
N ASP A 178 22.36 -21.02 4.86
CA ASP A 178 22.35 -20.32 6.15
C ASP A 178 23.67 -20.47 6.91
N VAL A 179 24.16 -21.71 7.03
CA VAL A 179 25.44 -22.00 7.70
C VAL A 179 26.61 -21.42 6.92
N LYS A 180 26.58 -21.48 5.59
CA LYS A 180 27.62 -20.90 4.73
C LYS A 180 27.66 -19.38 4.84
N LEU A 181 26.50 -18.72 4.85
CA LEU A 181 26.39 -17.27 5.01
C LEU A 181 26.90 -16.82 6.38
N SER A 182 26.48 -17.49 7.45
CA SER A 182 26.98 -17.21 8.81
C SER A 182 28.50 -17.36 8.89
N ARG A 183 29.06 -18.46 8.38
CA ARG A 183 30.52 -18.70 8.39
C ARG A 183 31.29 -17.69 7.55
N ALA A 184 30.76 -17.33 6.38
CA ALA A 184 31.38 -16.32 5.51
C ALA A 184 31.37 -14.95 6.20
N TYR A 185 30.27 -14.58 6.84
CA TYR A 185 30.16 -13.36 7.63
C TYR A 185 31.19 -13.33 8.77
N ASP A 186 31.28 -14.40 9.57
CA ASP A 186 32.25 -14.48 10.68
C ASP A 186 33.70 -14.35 10.17
N ALA A 187 34.00 -14.93 9.01
CA ALA A 187 35.31 -14.81 8.38
C ALA A 187 35.62 -13.36 7.95
N TRP A 188 34.64 -12.64 7.39
CA TRP A 188 34.80 -11.23 7.01
C TRP A 188 34.96 -10.31 8.23
N VAL A 189 34.22 -10.57 9.30
CA VAL A 189 34.35 -9.83 10.57
C VAL A 189 35.73 -10.07 11.20
N ALA A 190 36.20 -11.32 11.21
CA ALA A 190 37.53 -11.67 11.72
C ALA A 190 38.65 -11.02 10.88
N ALA A 191 38.51 -11.02 9.56
CA ALA A 191 39.47 -10.38 8.64
C ALA A 191 39.51 -8.85 8.82
N ALA A 192 38.36 -8.21 9.02
CA ALA A 192 38.27 -6.78 9.32
C ALA A 192 38.91 -6.42 10.67
N SER A 193 38.79 -7.31 11.67
CA SER A 193 39.36 -7.12 13.02
C SER A 193 40.87 -7.37 13.09
N ALA A 194 41.44 -8.10 12.13
CA ALA A 194 42.87 -8.43 12.07
C ALA A 194 43.74 -7.37 11.35
N SER A 195 43.14 -6.30 10.82
CA SER A 195 43.86 -5.23 10.12
C SER A 195 44.48 -4.23 11.11
N PRO A 196 45.81 -4.05 11.18
CA PRO A 196 46.43 -3.21 12.21
C PRO A 196 46.39 -1.73 11.81
N ARG A 197 45.51 -0.94 12.43
CA ARG A 197 45.69 0.51 12.54
C ARG A 197 46.17 0.83 13.94
N GLY A 198 47.46 1.13 14.06
CA GLY A 198 48.04 1.66 15.27
C GLY A 198 47.44 3.01 15.59
N HIS A 199 46.94 3.16 16.82
CA HIS A 199 47.17 4.33 17.66
C HIS A 199 46.96 3.89 19.11
N ARG A 200 48.02 4.08 19.90
CA ARG A 200 48.04 3.86 21.34
C ARG A 200 47.07 4.83 22.01
N THR A 201 46.18 4.32 22.86
CA THR A 201 45.70 5.04 24.04
C THR A 201 45.56 4.09 25.20
N MET A 202 46.24 4.45 26.30
CA MET A 202 46.24 3.75 27.57
C MET A 202 44.83 3.72 28.16
N GLN A 203 44.27 2.54 28.36
CA GLN A 203 43.37 2.28 29.48
C GLN A 203 43.62 0.85 29.97
N GLY A 204 44.73 0.72 30.67
CA GLY A 204 45.15 -0.49 31.36
C GLY A 204 45.72 -0.11 32.69
N LEU A 205 44.91 0.51 33.55
CA LEU A 205 45.09 0.52 34.99
C LEU A 205 43.78 1.03 35.60
N LEU A 206 43.06 0.14 36.27
CA LEU A 206 42.17 0.36 37.43
C LEU A 206 41.11 -0.73 37.48
N ALA A 207 41.56 -1.94 37.80
CA ALA A 207 40.74 -2.93 38.49
C ALA A 207 41.61 -3.53 39.58
N ARG A 208 41.56 -2.94 40.78
CA ARG A 208 41.77 -3.56 42.11
C ARG A 208 41.94 -2.47 43.17
N GLY A 209 41.08 -2.53 44.19
CA GLY A 209 41.30 -1.82 45.46
C GLY A 209 40.03 -1.18 46.01
N GLY A 210 39.24 -1.97 46.73
CA GLY A 210 38.18 -1.44 47.60
C GLY A 210 38.78 -0.83 48.87
N ALA A 211 38.22 0.29 49.32
CA ALA A 211 38.22 0.78 50.70
C ALA A 211 37.18 1.90 50.85
N SER A 212 36.68 2.07 52.06
CA SER A 212 35.43 2.74 52.43
C SER A 212 35.57 4.18 52.98
N ARG A 213 34.41 4.89 52.99
CA ARG A 213 34.01 6.15 53.71
C ARG A 213 34.27 7.51 53.03
N PRO A 214 33.56 8.62 53.37
CA PRO A 214 32.31 8.85 54.14
C PRO A 214 31.26 9.74 53.39
N PRO A 215 30.06 10.06 53.96
CA PRO A 215 29.06 10.88 53.27
C PRO A 215 29.29 12.39 53.47
N GLY A 216 29.18 13.17 52.38
CA GLY A 216 29.34 14.63 52.38
C GLY A 216 28.26 15.33 51.56
N ARG A 217 27.50 16.18 52.27
CA ARG A 217 26.48 17.21 51.93
C ARG A 217 25.99 17.45 50.48
N PRO A 218 24.68 17.76 50.30
CA PRO A 218 24.13 18.14 49.01
C PRO A 218 24.52 19.57 48.62
N ILE A 219 24.93 19.74 47.36
CA ILE A 219 25.09 21.05 46.73
C ILE A 219 23.72 21.50 46.20
N ALA A 220 23.33 22.72 46.56
CA ALA A 220 22.07 23.36 46.18
C ALA A 220 21.92 23.54 44.66
N PRO A 221 20.69 23.54 44.13
CA PRO A 221 20.46 23.77 42.70
C PRO A 221 20.80 25.22 42.35
N SER A 222 21.73 25.41 41.42
CA SER A 222 21.93 26.71 40.79
C SER A 222 20.74 27.01 39.87
N SER A 223 20.28 28.24 40.04
CA SER A 223 19.24 28.98 39.33
C SER A 223 18.96 28.56 37.87
N SER A 224 17.67 28.29 37.64
CA SER A 224 16.90 28.39 36.39
C SER A 224 17.58 29.09 35.21
N VAL A 225 18.06 28.30 34.25
CA VAL A 225 17.90 28.66 32.83
C VAL A 225 16.53 28.13 32.45
N ALA A 226 15.61 29.04 32.09
CA ALA A 226 14.32 28.67 31.55
C ALA A 226 14.55 27.87 30.25
N THR A 227 14.47 26.55 30.34
CA THR A 227 14.45 25.64 29.21
C THR A 227 13.18 25.94 28.42
N ARG A 228 13.33 26.66 27.30
CA ARG A 228 12.32 26.68 26.25
C ARG A 228 12.12 25.22 25.84
N ALA A 229 10.92 24.68 26.05
CA ALA A 229 10.59 23.32 25.64
C ALA A 229 10.83 23.18 24.11
N PRO A 230 11.40 22.05 23.64
CA PRO A 230 11.83 21.91 22.25
C PRO A 230 10.63 21.94 21.27
N LEU A 231 10.86 22.52 20.09
CA LEU A 231 9.95 22.41 18.93
C LEU A 231 9.95 20.95 18.45
N LEU A 232 8.78 20.39 18.14
CA LEU A 232 8.68 19.02 17.60
C LEU A 232 9.08 19.02 16.11
N ARG A 233 10.14 18.28 15.81
CA ARG A 233 10.75 18.13 14.49
C ARG A 233 10.75 16.64 14.15
N LEU A 234 9.73 16.16 13.45
CA LEU A 234 9.56 14.72 13.17
C LEU A 234 9.33 14.52 11.67
N VAL A 235 10.28 14.92 10.81
CA VAL A 235 10.31 14.34 9.45
C VAL A 235 11.09 13.03 9.49
N ARG A 236 10.63 12.04 8.73
CA ARG A 236 11.35 10.78 8.53
C ARG A 236 11.87 10.75 7.10
N ALA A 237 13.06 10.16 6.92
CA ALA A 237 13.60 9.95 5.59
C ALA A 237 12.67 9.01 4.82
N ASP A 238 12.46 9.30 3.54
CA ASP A 238 11.68 8.43 2.67
C ASP A 238 12.38 7.06 2.60
N ALA A 239 11.62 5.98 2.82
CA ALA A 239 12.13 4.63 2.55
C ALA A 239 12.49 4.52 1.06
N LEU A 240 13.39 3.63 0.67
CA LEU A 240 13.73 3.48 -0.75
C LEU A 240 12.54 2.89 -1.53
N ASP A 241 11.91 3.67 -2.42
CA ASP A 241 10.92 3.19 -3.38
C ASP A 241 11.46 3.33 -4.81
N LEU A 242 11.74 2.20 -5.46
CA LEU A 242 12.33 2.18 -6.81
C LEU A 242 11.35 2.62 -7.91
N ARG A 243 10.07 2.82 -7.57
CA ARG A 243 9.06 3.41 -8.45
C ARG A 243 9.06 4.93 -8.42
N ASP A 244 9.85 5.55 -7.53
CA ASP A 244 10.04 6.99 -7.55
C ASP A 244 10.69 7.40 -8.87
N TRP A 245 10.08 8.35 -9.58
CA TRP A 245 10.62 8.81 -10.85
C TRP A 245 11.78 9.77 -10.57
N PRO A 246 13.01 9.46 -11.01
CA PRO A 246 14.13 10.37 -10.81
C PRO A 246 13.93 11.60 -11.70
N TYR A 247 14.17 12.78 -11.12
CA TYR A 247 14.24 14.01 -11.89
C TYR A 247 15.42 13.93 -12.85
N ARG A 248 15.19 14.37 -14.10
CA ARG A 248 16.23 14.49 -15.12
C ARG A 248 16.22 15.93 -15.63
N PRO A 249 17.30 16.70 -15.44
CA PRO A 249 17.34 18.09 -15.85
C PRO A 249 17.23 18.24 -17.37
N ARG A 250 16.53 19.28 -17.83
CA ARG A 250 16.42 19.57 -19.26
C ARG A 250 17.70 20.23 -19.77
N VAL A 251 18.32 19.65 -20.79
CA VAL A 251 19.47 20.25 -21.48
C VAL A 251 18.98 21.31 -22.48
N GLY A 252 18.53 22.46 -21.97
CA GLY A 252 17.95 23.53 -22.79
C GLY A 252 18.38 24.94 -22.41
N GLN A 253 18.50 25.24 -21.12
CA GLN A 253 18.99 26.53 -20.61
C GLN A 253 19.89 26.30 -19.41
N ALA A 254 21.03 26.99 -19.39
CA ALA A 254 21.88 27.01 -18.21
C ALA A 254 21.17 27.77 -17.08
N PRO A 255 21.09 27.22 -15.86
CA PRO A 255 20.52 27.94 -14.73
C PRO A 255 21.37 29.20 -14.43
N PRO A 256 20.75 30.30 -13.97
CA PRO A 256 21.48 31.52 -13.60
C PRO A 256 22.41 31.28 -12.40
N ALA A 257 23.41 32.15 -12.18
CA ALA A 257 24.35 32.02 -11.06
C ALA A 257 23.66 32.14 -9.68
N SER A 258 22.55 32.85 -9.61
CA SER A 258 21.65 32.89 -8.45
C SER A 258 20.20 32.86 -8.93
N CYS A 259 19.32 32.29 -8.11
CA CYS A 259 17.89 32.25 -8.34
C CYS A 259 17.17 32.76 -7.10
N TRP A 260 16.26 33.70 -7.32
CA TRP A 260 15.46 34.31 -6.27
C TRP A 260 14.03 34.52 -6.76
N PRO A 261 13.00 34.17 -5.98
CA PRO A 261 11.62 34.36 -6.40
C PRO A 261 11.29 35.86 -6.47
N ALA A 262 10.56 36.27 -7.51
CA ALA A 262 10.17 37.67 -7.70
C ALA A 262 9.31 38.21 -6.54
N ARG A 263 8.58 37.33 -5.86
CA ARG A 263 7.76 37.64 -4.69
C ARG A 263 7.96 36.56 -3.64
N LEU A 264 8.37 36.97 -2.43
CA LEU A 264 8.41 36.07 -1.28
C LEU A 264 7.01 35.87 -0.70
N ARG A 265 6.75 34.63 -0.28
CA ARG A 265 5.52 34.28 0.43
C ARG A 265 5.70 34.53 1.94
N PRO A 266 4.64 34.90 2.67
CA PRO A 266 4.70 34.97 4.13
C PRO A 266 5.07 33.60 4.73
N VAL A 267 5.87 33.62 5.79
CA VAL A 267 6.27 32.41 6.50
C VAL A 267 5.11 31.82 7.28
N SER A 268 4.95 30.50 7.20
CA SER A 268 3.97 29.75 7.99
C SER A 268 4.46 29.46 9.41
N GLN A 269 3.55 29.08 10.31
CA GLN A 269 3.86 28.76 11.70
C GLN A 269 3.27 27.40 12.08
N GLN A 270 4.08 26.33 12.03
CA GLN A 270 3.64 24.98 12.45
C GLN A 270 3.42 24.86 13.97
N GLY A 271 3.94 25.81 14.75
CA GLY A 271 3.86 25.82 16.20
C GLY A 271 4.56 24.61 16.83
N ARG A 272 3.85 23.91 17.72
CA ARG A 272 4.34 22.71 18.39
C ARG A 272 3.87 21.41 17.72
N SER A 273 3.34 21.49 16.50
CA SER A 273 2.94 20.29 15.76
C SER A 273 4.14 19.64 15.07
N SER A 274 4.03 18.33 14.83
CA SER A 274 5.00 17.55 14.05
C SER A 274 4.83 17.71 12.53
N ALA A 275 3.94 18.62 12.11
CA ALA A 275 3.43 18.76 10.75
C ALA A 275 4.37 19.46 9.75
N CYS A 276 5.68 19.45 10.00
CA CYS A 276 6.67 20.17 9.18
C CYS A 276 6.56 19.81 7.69
N THR A 277 6.34 18.54 7.36
CA THR A 277 6.12 18.04 6.00
C THR A 277 4.93 18.70 5.32
N GLY A 278 3.77 18.75 5.98
CA GLY A 278 2.56 19.37 5.44
C GLY A 278 2.69 20.88 5.27
N PHE A 279 3.28 21.59 6.24
CA PHE A 279 3.52 23.03 6.11
C PHE A 279 4.55 23.38 5.04
N ALA A 280 5.62 22.59 4.91
CA ALA A 280 6.58 22.78 3.84
C ALA A 280 5.96 22.52 2.47
N LEU A 281 5.12 21.48 2.33
CA LEU A 281 4.41 21.20 1.08
C LEU A 281 3.37 22.29 0.75
N ALA A 282 2.65 22.83 1.74
CA ALA A 282 1.76 23.96 1.56
C ALA A 282 2.49 25.16 0.94
N THR A 283 3.67 25.51 1.47
CA THR A 283 4.53 26.57 0.90
C THR A 283 4.93 26.25 -0.53
N VAL A 284 5.33 25.02 -0.84
CA VAL A 284 5.66 24.59 -2.21
C VAL A 284 4.49 24.81 -3.16
N ILE A 285 3.28 24.41 -2.78
CA ILE A 285 2.07 24.58 -3.58
C ILE A 285 1.77 26.07 -3.82
N GLU A 286 1.92 26.93 -2.81
CA GLU A 286 1.71 28.37 -2.96
C GLU A 286 2.67 29.02 -3.97
N TYR A 287 3.95 28.64 -3.96
CA TYR A 287 4.91 29.12 -4.97
C TYR A 287 4.57 28.60 -6.37
N LEU A 288 4.14 27.34 -6.50
CA LEU A 288 3.71 26.78 -7.78
C LEU A 288 2.46 27.48 -8.32
N LEU A 289 1.50 27.86 -7.46
CA LEU A 289 0.32 28.64 -7.83
C LEU A 289 0.70 30.04 -8.33
N ASP A 290 1.57 30.76 -7.60
CA ASP A 290 2.03 32.11 -7.97
C ASP A 290 2.77 32.09 -9.31
N ARG A 291 3.69 31.12 -9.50
CA ARG A 291 4.44 30.93 -10.74
C ARG A 291 3.53 30.59 -11.93
N ALA A 292 2.47 29.82 -11.70
CA ALA A 292 1.48 29.50 -12.71
C ALA A 292 0.50 30.66 -13.02
N GLY A 293 0.61 31.79 -12.31
CA GLY A 293 -0.33 32.92 -12.44
C GLY A 293 -1.74 32.58 -11.95
N ARG A 294 -1.88 31.56 -11.09
CA ARG A 294 -3.15 31.16 -10.49
C ARG A 294 -3.38 31.95 -9.20
N GLN A 295 -4.65 32.09 -8.81
CA GLN A 295 -4.99 32.68 -7.51
C GLN A 295 -4.32 31.90 -6.39
N VAL A 296 -3.57 32.61 -5.54
CA VAL A 296 -2.81 32.00 -4.44
C VAL A 296 -3.58 32.20 -3.14
N GLU A 297 -4.20 31.13 -2.68
CA GLU A 297 -4.78 31.03 -1.34
C GLU A 297 -3.79 30.36 -0.40
N THR A 298 -3.82 30.71 0.88
CA THR A 298 -3.01 30.01 1.88
C THR A 298 -3.45 28.55 1.95
N ILE A 299 -2.51 27.62 1.83
CA ILE A 299 -2.82 26.18 1.79
C ILE A 299 -2.74 25.58 3.20
N SER A 300 -3.64 24.64 3.52
CA SER A 300 -3.64 24.00 4.84
C SER A 300 -2.48 23.01 4.98
N GLY A 301 -1.45 23.40 5.73
CA GLY A 301 -0.37 22.49 6.12
C GLY A 301 -0.85 21.33 7.01
N HIS A 302 -1.93 21.55 7.79
CA HIS A 302 -2.52 20.49 8.62
C HIS A 302 -3.24 19.43 7.78
N MET A 303 -4.02 19.82 6.77
CA MET A 303 -4.66 18.88 5.86
C MET A 303 -3.62 18.02 5.16
N LEU A 304 -2.58 18.64 4.58
CA LEU A 304 -1.52 17.91 3.88
C LEU A 304 -0.76 16.95 4.82
N TYR A 305 -0.57 17.32 6.08
CA TYR A 305 0.05 16.45 7.08
C TYR A 305 -0.84 15.27 7.48
N ASP A 306 -2.14 15.51 7.70
CA ASP A 306 -3.10 14.45 8.01
C ASP A 306 -3.17 13.44 6.86
N MET A 307 -3.23 13.93 5.62
CA MET A 307 -3.17 13.07 4.43
C MET A 307 -1.83 12.35 4.32
N ALA A 308 -0.70 13.00 4.64
CA ALA A 308 0.62 12.38 4.58
C ALA A 308 0.70 11.12 5.45
N ARG A 309 0.17 11.21 6.68
CA ARG A 309 0.17 10.10 7.63
C ARG A 309 -0.61 8.88 7.14
N ARG A 310 -1.62 9.06 6.28
CA ARG A 310 -2.42 7.96 5.70
C ARG A 310 -1.63 7.11 4.71
N TYR A 311 -0.61 7.69 4.07
CA TYR A 311 0.13 7.06 2.97
C TYR A 311 1.57 6.69 3.33
N ASP A 312 1.98 6.99 4.57
CA ASP A 312 3.29 6.62 5.06
C ASP A 312 3.39 5.13 5.37
N GLU A 313 4.58 4.58 5.16
CA GLU A 313 4.87 3.15 5.32
C GLU A 313 4.86 2.66 6.78
N TRP A 314 4.65 3.57 7.73
CA TRP A 314 4.57 3.29 9.17
C TRP A 314 3.24 3.73 9.78
N ALA A 315 2.19 3.86 8.95
CA ALA A 315 0.86 4.28 9.36
C ALA A 315 0.20 3.36 10.39
N ASP A 316 0.79 2.20 10.73
CA ASP A 316 0.18 1.16 11.55
C ASP A 316 -0.22 1.63 12.97
N ASN A 317 0.38 2.69 13.52
CA ASN A 317 0.13 3.12 14.91
C ASN A 317 -0.21 4.63 15.06
N ASP A 318 -1.50 4.98 14.91
CA ASP A 318 -2.00 6.36 14.96
C ASP A 318 -2.04 6.99 16.36
N ALA A 319 -1.93 6.18 17.41
CA ALA A 319 -2.00 6.66 18.79
C ALA A 319 -0.81 7.56 19.17
N GLN A 320 0.25 7.58 18.35
CA GLN A 320 1.42 8.42 18.56
C GLN A 320 1.71 9.24 17.31
N ASP A 321 1.79 10.57 17.46
CA ASP A 321 2.24 11.48 16.41
C ASP A 321 3.75 11.29 16.18
N GLN A 322 4.09 10.47 15.19
CA GLN A 322 5.47 10.06 14.89
C GLN A 322 6.11 10.86 13.74
N GLY A 323 5.42 11.87 13.22
CA GLY A 323 5.86 12.58 12.02
C GLY A 323 5.30 12.03 10.73
N SER A 324 5.83 12.53 9.60
CA SER A 324 5.56 11.95 8.29
C SER A 324 6.78 12.01 7.35
N SER A 325 6.70 11.33 6.20
CA SER A 325 7.70 11.44 5.12
C SER A 325 7.30 12.49 4.07
N LEU A 326 8.24 12.89 3.20
CA LEU A 326 7.95 13.78 2.09
C LEU A 326 7.11 13.05 1.02
N ARG A 327 7.43 11.77 0.75
CA ARG A 327 6.67 10.94 -0.18
C ARG A 327 5.22 10.76 0.28
N GLY A 328 4.99 10.53 1.58
CA GLY A 328 3.65 10.41 2.15
C GLY A 328 2.83 11.67 1.87
N ALA A 329 3.39 12.86 2.10
CA ALA A 329 2.74 14.13 1.82
C ALA A 329 2.44 14.33 0.32
N LEU A 330 3.37 13.97 -0.56
CA LEU A 330 3.17 14.01 -2.01
C LEU A 330 2.07 13.04 -2.46
N ARG A 331 1.98 11.83 -1.88
CA ARG A 331 0.88 10.89 -2.14
C ARG A 331 -0.45 11.44 -1.63
N GLY A 332 -0.45 12.07 -0.46
CA GLY A 332 -1.61 12.79 0.07
C GLY A 332 -2.12 13.84 -0.92
N TRP A 333 -1.22 14.67 -1.45
CA TRP A 333 -1.55 15.66 -2.47
C TRP A 333 -2.01 15.02 -3.79
N TYR A 334 -1.40 13.91 -4.21
CA TYR A 334 -1.79 13.18 -5.42
C TYR A 334 -3.22 12.63 -5.36
N TYR A 335 -3.62 12.04 -4.25
CA TYR A 335 -4.95 11.44 -4.11
C TYR A 335 -6.04 12.42 -3.71
N HIS A 336 -5.70 13.47 -2.95
CA HIS A 336 -6.71 14.36 -2.36
C HIS A 336 -6.71 15.78 -2.91
N GLY A 337 -5.64 16.23 -3.58
CA GLY A 337 -5.46 17.65 -3.87
C GLY A 337 -5.06 18.44 -2.61
N ALA A 338 -5.26 19.76 -2.63
CA ALA A 338 -4.84 20.64 -1.55
C ALA A 338 -5.92 21.69 -1.21
N SER A 339 -6.38 21.66 0.04
CA SER A 339 -7.41 22.57 0.56
C SER A 339 -6.83 23.92 1.00
N ALA A 340 -7.64 24.97 0.88
CA ALA A 340 -7.38 26.25 1.53
C ALA A 340 -7.31 26.11 3.07
N ALA A 341 -6.42 26.88 3.69
CA ALA A 341 -6.21 26.92 5.14
C ALA A 341 -7.40 27.47 5.92
N SER A 342 -8.24 28.29 5.27
CA SER A 342 -9.49 28.81 5.85
C SER A 342 -10.48 27.70 6.20
N LEU A 343 -10.49 26.62 5.41
CA LEU A 343 -11.38 25.47 5.54
C LEU A 343 -10.83 24.42 6.52
N TRP A 344 -9.50 24.34 6.68
CA TRP A 344 -8.85 23.43 7.63
C TRP A 344 -7.75 24.15 8.43
N ARG A 345 -8.14 24.68 9.59
CA ARG A 345 -7.31 25.60 10.39
C ARG A 345 -6.43 24.94 11.45
N GLY A 346 -6.81 23.75 11.93
CA GLY A 346 -6.17 23.09 13.07
C GLY A 346 -5.70 21.67 12.76
N ALA A 347 -5.13 20.99 13.76
CA ALA A 347 -4.61 19.64 13.60
C ALA A 347 -5.70 18.57 13.40
N SER A 348 -6.91 18.82 13.89
CA SER A 348 -8.05 17.91 13.71
C SER A 348 -8.76 18.19 12.39
N MET A 349 -9.19 17.13 11.71
CA MET A 349 -10.03 17.22 10.53
C MET A 349 -11.33 17.99 10.84
N PRO A 350 -11.70 19.00 10.02
CA PRO A 350 -13.00 19.64 10.11
C PRO A 350 -14.14 18.65 9.85
N GLY A 351 -15.29 18.87 10.48
CA GLY A 351 -16.50 18.13 10.18
C GLY A 351 -16.92 18.31 8.73
N ALA A 352 -17.61 17.31 8.19
CA ALA A 352 -18.03 17.31 6.79
C ALA A 352 -19.13 18.37 6.54
N SER A 353 -19.10 19.03 5.37
CA SER A 353 -20.13 19.96 4.88
C SER A 353 -20.42 19.71 3.40
N LEU A 354 -21.52 20.27 2.87
CA LEU A 354 -21.82 20.28 1.42
C LEU A 354 -21.89 21.70 0.84
N ASP A 355 -21.55 22.70 1.63
CA ASP A 355 -21.44 24.08 1.17
C ASP A 355 -20.07 24.34 0.53
N ASP A 356 -19.87 25.53 -0.06
CA ASP A 356 -18.59 25.96 -0.63
C ASP A 356 -17.41 25.95 0.38
N ASP A 357 -17.72 25.75 1.67
CA ASP A 357 -16.78 25.63 2.78
C ASP A 357 -16.28 24.19 3.04
N ASP A 358 -16.62 23.19 2.21
CA ASP A 358 -16.08 21.83 2.36
C ASP A 358 -14.64 21.72 1.81
N TRP A 359 -13.70 21.37 2.71
CA TRP A 359 -12.29 21.16 2.36
C TRP A 359 -12.10 20.03 1.35
N TRP A 360 -12.95 18.99 1.37
CA TRP A 360 -12.84 17.83 0.48
C TRP A 360 -13.06 18.21 -0.98
N LEU A 361 -14.13 18.96 -1.25
CA LEU A 361 -14.46 19.46 -2.58
C LEU A 361 -13.56 20.63 -3.01
N ASP A 362 -13.07 21.45 -2.08
CA ASP A 362 -12.09 22.49 -2.40
C ASP A 362 -10.73 21.89 -2.82
N ALA A 363 -10.30 20.79 -2.20
CA ALA A 363 -8.96 20.25 -2.41
C ALA A 363 -8.68 19.83 -3.86
N VAL A 364 -9.67 19.27 -4.57
CA VAL A 364 -9.52 18.87 -5.98
C VAL A 364 -9.29 20.06 -6.92
N LYS A 365 -9.52 21.31 -6.49
CA LYS A 365 -9.21 22.51 -7.29
C LYS A 365 -7.70 22.77 -7.39
N ARG A 366 -6.86 22.05 -6.64
CA ARG A 366 -5.39 22.22 -6.63
C ARG A 366 -4.71 20.85 -6.76
N PRO A 367 -4.87 20.13 -7.89
CA PRO A 367 -4.34 18.78 -8.05
C PRO A 367 -2.82 18.79 -8.26
N LEU A 368 -2.16 17.70 -7.87
CA LEU A 368 -0.77 17.44 -8.25
C LEU A 368 -0.69 16.97 -9.71
N GLY A 369 0.25 17.50 -10.48
CA GLY A 369 0.46 17.11 -11.88
C GLY A 369 1.50 16.01 -12.01
N ALA A 370 2.73 16.30 -11.62
CA ALA A 370 3.84 15.35 -11.63
C ALA A 370 4.78 15.66 -10.47
N TYR A 371 5.48 14.64 -9.97
CA TYR A 371 6.49 14.81 -8.94
C TYR A 371 7.65 13.84 -9.18
N PHE A 372 8.87 14.32 -8.95
CA PHE A 372 10.09 13.59 -9.24
C PHE A 372 11.07 13.74 -8.08
N ARG A 373 11.78 12.65 -7.77
CA ARG A 373 12.81 12.67 -6.73
C ARG A 373 14.08 13.27 -7.32
N VAL A 374 14.62 14.30 -6.66
CA VAL A 374 15.91 14.88 -7.01
C VAL A 374 16.96 14.21 -6.13
N GLN A 375 18.07 13.76 -6.71
CA GLN A 375 19.18 13.24 -5.93
C GLN A 375 19.76 14.36 -5.06
N ALA A 376 19.67 14.21 -3.74
CA ALA A 376 20.01 15.28 -2.80
C ALA A 376 21.49 15.67 -2.85
N ASP A 377 22.38 14.76 -3.23
CA ASP A 377 23.80 15.01 -3.45
C ASP A 377 24.10 15.74 -4.78
N MET A 378 23.18 15.69 -5.74
CA MET A 378 23.29 16.33 -7.06
C MET A 378 22.79 17.78 -7.04
N VAL A 379 23.57 18.66 -6.40
CA VAL A 379 23.31 20.11 -6.36
C VAL A 379 23.02 20.74 -7.75
N PRO A 380 23.73 20.40 -8.85
CA PRO A 380 23.41 20.94 -10.18
C PRO A 380 22.01 20.59 -10.68
N ASP A 381 21.49 19.41 -10.32
CA ASP A 381 20.14 18.99 -10.69
C ASP A 381 19.11 19.78 -9.90
N MET A 382 19.38 20.06 -8.62
CA MET A 382 18.56 20.96 -7.81
C MET A 382 18.52 22.38 -8.36
N HIS A 383 19.66 22.93 -8.83
CA HIS A 383 19.68 24.24 -9.49
C HIS A 383 18.82 24.26 -10.75
N SER A 384 18.92 23.20 -11.56
CA SER A 384 18.11 23.05 -12.77
C SER A 384 16.62 22.94 -12.44
N ALA A 385 16.26 22.12 -11.44
CA ALA A 385 14.89 21.96 -10.99
C ALA A 385 14.29 23.27 -10.42
N LEU A 386 15.08 24.05 -9.68
CA LEU A 386 14.70 25.39 -9.20
C LEU A 386 14.50 26.38 -10.35
N ALA A 387 15.37 26.36 -11.36
CA ALA A 387 15.19 27.20 -12.54
C ALA A 387 13.88 26.85 -13.28
N GLU A 388 13.55 25.56 -13.37
CA GLU A 388 12.34 25.06 -14.04
C GLU A 388 11.04 25.35 -13.27
N THR A 389 11.01 25.06 -11.96
CA THR A 389 9.78 25.07 -11.15
C THR A 389 9.69 26.21 -10.13
N GLY A 390 10.81 26.84 -9.80
CA GLY A 390 10.90 27.92 -8.82
C GLY A 390 10.94 27.48 -7.36
N VAL A 391 10.73 26.20 -7.05
CA VAL A 391 10.69 25.70 -5.67
C VAL A 391 10.97 24.20 -5.59
N LEU A 392 11.65 23.76 -4.53
CA LEU A 392 11.83 22.34 -4.19
C LEU A 392 11.23 22.04 -2.82
N TYR A 393 10.77 20.81 -2.65
CA TYR A 393 10.31 20.25 -1.40
C TYR A 393 11.42 19.41 -0.78
N ALA A 394 11.92 19.78 0.39
CA ALA A 394 13.16 19.22 0.93
C ALA A 394 13.08 18.90 2.42
N SER A 395 13.95 18.00 2.86
CA SER A 395 14.17 17.67 4.28
C SER A 395 15.64 17.47 4.58
N ALA A 396 16.04 17.82 5.80
CA ALA A 396 17.40 17.65 6.30
C ALA A 396 17.43 17.45 7.81
N LEU A 397 18.51 16.86 8.33
CA LEU A 397 18.82 16.86 9.75
C LEU A 397 19.15 18.29 10.21
N THR A 398 18.51 18.73 11.29
CA THR A 398 18.81 20.02 11.92
C THR A 398 19.90 19.88 12.99
N HIS A 399 20.57 20.99 13.25
CA HIS A 399 21.62 21.13 14.27
C HIS A 399 21.48 22.49 14.96
N ALA A 400 22.26 22.71 16.02
CA ALA A 400 22.20 23.92 16.86
C ALA A 400 22.40 25.26 16.12
N GLY A 401 22.89 25.24 14.88
CA GLY A 401 22.97 26.42 14.01
C GLY A 401 21.60 26.93 13.58
N TRP A 402 20.65 26.03 13.34
CA TRP A 402 19.26 26.35 13.05
C TRP A 402 18.59 27.04 14.24
N ASP A 403 18.81 26.53 15.44
CA ASP A 403 18.26 27.09 16.68
C ASP A 403 18.83 28.49 17.00
N ALA A 404 20.09 28.73 16.64
CA ALA A 404 20.76 30.01 16.85
C ALA A 404 20.12 31.18 16.07
N LEU A 405 19.33 30.88 15.03
CA LEU A 405 18.61 31.88 14.23
C LEU A 405 17.26 32.31 14.83
N HIS A 406 16.90 31.84 16.02
CA HIS A 406 15.70 32.32 16.71
C HIS A 406 15.93 33.69 17.36
N HIS A 407 15.09 34.65 17.00
CA HIS A 407 15.05 35.99 17.57
C HIS A 407 13.96 36.13 18.64
N ALA A 408 14.13 37.10 19.54
CA ALA A 408 13.12 37.42 20.56
C ALA A 408 11.87 38.08 19.95
N THR A 409 12.04 38.80 18.84
CA THR A 409 11.01 39.55 18.12
C THR A 409 10.97 39.14 16.65
N ALA A 410 9.87 39.48 15.97
CA ALA A 410 9.71 39.24 14.54
C ALA A 410 10.76 40.01 13.74
N THR A 411 11.35 39.36 12.75
CA THR A 411 12.27 39.98 11.79
C THR A 411 11.54 40.24 10.46
N PRO A 412 11.87 41.32 9.75
CA PRO A 412 11.21 41.63 8.48
C PRO A 412 11.55 40.59 7.41
N VAL A 413 10.63 40.40 6.46
CA VAL A 413 10.88 39.61 5.24
C VAL A 413 12.05 40.27 4.47
N PRO A 414 13.06 39.49 4.03
CA PRO A 414 14.26 40.03 3.40
C PRO A 414 13.92 40.70 2.07
N ALA A 415 14.43 41.92 1.88
CA ALA A 415 14.25 42.67 0.64
C ALA A 415 15.23 42.23 -0.46
N THR A 416 16.41 41.74 -0.07
CA THR A 416 17.46 41.26 -0.98
C THR A 416 18.09 39.98 -0.43
N VAL A 417 18.70 39.19 -1.31
CA VAL A 417 19.29 37.89 -0.94
C VAL A 417 20.47 38.03 0.02
N GLU A 418 21.19 39.16 -0.04
CA GLU A 418 22.35 39.47 0.81
C GLU A 418 21.94 39.75 2.27
N SER A 419 20.67 40.07 2.51
CA SER A 419 20.15 40.33 3.86
C SER A 419 19.80 39.06 4.64
N ILE A 420 19.95 37.89 4.02
CA ILE A 420 19.54 36.60 4.59
C ILE A 420 20.69 36.00 5.38
N PRO A 421 20.48 35.63 6.66
CA PRO A 421 21.52 35.01 7.45
C PRO A 421 21.86 33.61 6.95
N VAL A 422 23.14 33.24 6.99
CA VAL A 422 23.60 31.88 6.74
C VAL A 422 23.39 31.04 8.01
N ILE A 423 22.93 29.80 7.83
CA ILE A 423 22.88 28.81 8.91
C ILE A 423 24.32 28.33 9.15
N GLU A 424 24.92 28.80 10.23
CA GLU A 424 26.29 28.40 10.59
C GLU A 424 26.30 26.96 11.12
N PRO A 425 27.06 26.04 10.49
CA PRO A 425 27.19 24.67 10.99
C PRO A 425 27.77 24.68 12.40
N ARG A 426 27.21 23.86 13.29
CA ARG A 426 27.72 23.71 14.67
C ARG A 426 27.87 22.22 14.99
N GLU A 427 29.04 21.85 15.50
CA GLU A 427 29.34 20.48 15.92
C GLU A 427 28.49 20.09 17.14
N GLY A 428 27.86 18.91 17.09
CA GLY A 428 26.97 18.38 18.11
C GLY A 428 26.23 17.13 17.60
N LEU A 429 25.45 16.47 18.46
CA LEU A 429 24.52 15.42 18.01
C LEU A 429 23.46 16.08 17.10
N PRO A 430 23.11 15.49 15.93
CA PRO A 430 21.99 15.97 15.13
C PRO A 430 20.72 15.96 16.00
N ASP A 431 19.96 17.05 16.00
CA ASP A 431 18.81 17.20 16.90
C ASP A 431 17.63 16.35 16.41
N ALA A 432 17.16 16.63 15.20
CA ALA A 432 16.03 15.97 14.57
C ALA A 432 15.87 16.39 13.09
N GLY A 433 15.22 15.55 12.29
CA GLY A 433 14.90 15.89 10.90
C GLY A 433 13.82 16.97 10.81
N HIS A 434 13.95 17.86 9.83
CA HIS A 434 12.98 18.91 9.53
C HIS A 434 12.71 19.05 8.02
N ALA A 435 11.46 19.35 7.65
CA ALA A 435 11.04 19.58 6.27
C ALA A 435 10.78 21.07 6.01
N PHE A 436 11.19 21.55 4.84
CA PHE A 436 11.11 22.96 4.43
C PHE A 436 11.05 23.09 2.90
N ALA A 437 10.76 24.30 2.41
CA ALA A 437 10.83 24.61 0.99
C ALA A 437 12.18 25.26 0.66
N ILE A 438 12.79 24.88 -0.47
CA ILE A 438 13.92 25.61 -1.06
C ILE A 438 13.37 26.46 -2.19
N VAL A 439 13.50 27.78 -2.10
CA VAL A 439 12.83 28.73 -3.02
C VAL A 439 13.81 29.45 -3.94
N GLY A 440 15.11 29.20 -3.77
CA GLY A 440 16.16 29.87 -4.52
C GLY A 440 17.55 29.39 -4.11
N TYR A 441 18.57 30.00 -4.68
CA TYR A 441 19.96 29.72 -4.38
C TYR A 441 20.87 30.90 -4.71
N THR A 442 22.06 30.89 -4.10
CA THR A 442 23.18 31.80 -4.34
C THR A 442 24.44 30.99 -4.66
N GLU A 443 25.57 31.65 -4.89
CA GLU A 443 26.87 30.97 -4.95
C GLU A 443 27.25 30.28 -3.62
N HIS A 444 26.65 30.69 -2.49
CA HIS A 444 26.97 30.15 -1.17
C HIS A 444 26.10 28.97 -0.74
N GLY A 445 24.84 28.93 -1.18
CA GLY A 445 23.90 27.90 -0.73
C GLY A 445 22.46 28.12 -1.18
N PHE A 446 21.58 27.26 -0.69
CA PHE A 446 20.15 27.27 -0.94
C PHE A 446 19.43 28.26 -0.03
N VAL A 447 18.41 28.95 -0.56
CA VAL A 447 17.51 29.79 0.23
C VAL A 447 16.38 28.92 0.79
N VAL A 448 16.39 28.75 2.10
CA VAL A 448 15.38 28.00 2.85
C VAL A 448 14.22 28.93 3.21
N HIS A 449 13.01 28.50 2.90
CA HIS A 449 11.77 29.06 3.43
C HIS A 449 11.20 28.06 4.47
N ASN A 450 11.29 28.45 5.74
CA ASN A 450 10.93 27.60 6.87
C ASN A 450 9.43 27.75 7.27
N SER A 451 8.99 27.03 8.29
CA SER A 451 7.63 27.02 8.84
C SER A 451 7.60 27.34 10.34
N TRP A 452 8.61 28.06 10.84
CA TRP A 452 8.78 28.43 12.25
C TRP A 452 8.40 29.89 12.56
N GLY A 453 7.68 30.54 11.65
CA GLY A 453 7.24 31.92 11.80
C GLY A 453 8.32 32.97 11.56
N ASP A 454 7.93 34.22 11.72
CA ASP A 454 8.72 35.42 11.40
C ASP A 454 9.85 35.73 12.40
N ARG A 455 10.00 34.92 13.46
CA ARG A 455 11.06 35.08 14.47
C ARG A 455 12.27 34.20 14.21
N TRP A 456 12.27 33.45 13.11
CA TRP A 456 13.38 32.59 12.74
C TRP A 456 14.06 33.14 11.48
N GLY A 457 15.38 33.29 11.53
CA GLY A 457 16.15 33.87 10.43
C GLY A 457 15.72 35.31 10.10
N ALA A 458 15.76 35.67 8.82
CA ALA A 458 15.19 36.91 8.31
C ALA A 458 13.76 36.65 7.82
N GLY A 459 12.74 36.98 8.62
CA GLY A 459 11.33 36.83 8.27
C GLY A 459 10.91 35.41 7.91
N GLY A 460 11.60 34.38 8.43
CA GLY A 460 11.38 32.97 8.10
C GLY A 460 12.39 32.36 7.11
N PHE A 461 13.38 33.14 6.68
CA PHE A 461 14.34 32.75 5.64
C PHE A 461 15.77 32.66 6.18
N ALA A 462 16.54 31.70 5.65
CA ALA A 462 17.96 31.54 5.90
C ALA A 462 18.67 30.92 4.69
N ILE A 463 20.00 31.06 4.60
CA ILE A 463 20.82 30.37 3.61
C ILE A 463 21.39 29.09 4.22
N LEU A 464 21.07 27.95 3.62
CA LEU A 464 21.68 26.67 3.93
C LEU A 464 22.86 26.44 2.98
N SER A 465 24.08 26.41 3.50
CA SER A 465 25.28 26.26 2.68
C SER A 465 25.29 24.91 1.94
N TYR A 466 25.95 24.84 0.77
CA TYR A 466 26.09 23.57 0.04
C TYR A 466 26.89 22.51 0.80
N ALA A 467 27.78 22.93 1.69
CA ALA A 467 28.52 22.01 2.56
C ALA A 467 27.59 21.37 3.60
N ASP A 468 26.75 22.19 4.24
CA ASP A 468 25.78 21.77 5.23
C ASP A 468 24.71 20.86 4.60
N TRP A 469 24.13 21.27 3.45
CA TRP A 469 23.17 20.45 2.71
C TRP A 469 23.73 19.06 2.36
N ARG A 470 24.94 18.97 1.81
CA ARG A 470 25.54 17.66 1.46
C ARG A 470 25.79 16.75 2.65
N GLN A 471 25.93 17.30 3.86
CA GLN A 471 26.15 16.52 5.08
C GLN A 471 24.82 16.07 5.71
N ASN A 472 23.79 16.91 5.62
CA ASN A 472 22.58 16.75 6.43
C ASN A 472 21.30 16.48 5.62
N ALA A 473 21.33 16.57 4.29
CA ALA A 473 20.16 16.33 3.46
C ALA A 473 19.60 14.92 3.62
N MET A 474 18.28 14.82 3.63
CA MET A 474 17.55 13.55 3.69
C MET A 474 16.87 13.29 2.35
N ASP A 475 15.89 14.12 1.99
CA ASP A 475 15.12 13.96 0.75
C ASP A 475 14.92 15.28 0.04
N CYS A 476 14.80 15.20 -1.29
CA CYS A 476 14.53 16.34 -2.15
C CYS A 476 13.61 15.93 -3.29
N TRP A 477 12.55 16.71 -3.48
CA TRP A 477 11.52 16.48 -4.48
C TRP A 477 11.23 17.75 -5.25
N VAL A 478 10.97 17.58 -6.54
CA VAL A 478 10.40 18.62 -7.39
C VAL A 478 9.00 18.20 -7.81
N ALA A 479 8.06 19.13 -7.74
CA ALA A 479 6.67 18.90 -8.09
C ALA A 479 6.19 19.92 -9.12
N GLN A 480 5.18 19.53 -9.89
CA GLN A 480 4.47 20.35 -10.85
C GLN A 480 2.99 20.36 -10.51
N LEU A 481 2.38 21.54 -10.61
CA LEU A 481 0.96 21.72 -10.40
C LEU A 481 0.15 21.10 -11.54
N GLY A 482 -0.89 20.35 -11.19
CA GLY A 482 -1.81 19.76 -12.15
C GLY A 482 -2.74 20.81 -12.77
N VAL A 483 -3.21 20.51 -13.99
CA VAL A 483 -4.21 21.34 -14.67
C VAL A 483 -5.58 21.05 -14.08
N VAL A 484 -6.29 22.11 -13.65
CA VAL A 484 -7.69 22.00 -13.24
C VAL A 484 -8.55 21.92 -14.50
N THR A 485 -9.03 20.73 -14.80
CA THR A 485 -9.91 20.48 -15.95
C THR A 485 -11.35 20.84 -15.62
N ASP A 486 -12.21 20.87 -16.65
CA ASP A 486 -13.65 21.05 -16.45
C ASP A 486 -14.26 19.94 -15.58
N GLU A 487 -13.73 18.71 -15.65
CA GLU A 487 -14.14 17.63 -14.73
C GLU A 487 -13.83 17.95 -13.27
N HIS A 488 -12.68 18.56 -12.95
CA HIS A 488 -12.35 18.94 -11.57
C HIS A 488 -13.36 19.98 -11.03
N ARG A 489 -13.75 20.94 -11.88
CA ARG A 489 -14.76 21.95 -11.51
C ARG A 489 -16.13 21.32 -11.32
N ALA A 490 -16.54 20.48 -12.26
CA ALA A 490 -17.82 19.76 -12.19
C ALA A 490 -17.92 18.89 -10.93
N VAL A 491 -16.85 18.21 -10.53
CA VAL A 491 -16.80 17.42 -9.29
C VAL A 491 -16.84 18.32 -8.05
N ALA A 492 -16.04 19.38 -8.02
CA ALA A 492 -16.01 20.31 -6.89
C ALA A 492 -17.33 21.05 -6.65
N GLU A 493 -18.09 21.32 -7.72
CA GLU A 493 -19.38 22.01 -7.67
C GLU A 493 -20.57 21.04 -7.49
N ALA A 494 -20.33 19.72 -7.57
CA ALA A 494 -21.38 18.72 -7.45
C ALA A 494 -21.62 18.37 -5.98
N PRO A 495 -22.78 18.73 -5.40
CA PRO A 495 -23.08 18.42 -3.99
C PRO A 495 -23.42 16.93 -3.76
N THR A 496 -23.50 16.13 -4.82
CA THR A 496 -23.76 14.68 -4.80
C THR A 496 -23.37 14.07 -6.15
N LEU A 497 -23.60 12.77 -6.35
CA LEU A 497 -23.29 12.08 -7.60
C LEU A 497 -23.88 12.81 -8.81
N ARG A 498 -23.01 13.10 -9.78
CA ARG A 498 -23.41 13.64 -11.08
C ARG A 498 -24.18 12.58 -11.86
N VAL A 499 -25.20 13.01 -12.58
CA VAL A 499 -25.98 12.15 -13.45
C VAL A 499 -26.15 12.80 -14.81
N ASP A 500 -26.09 12.00 -15.85
CA ASP A 500 -26.45 12.43 -17.19
C ASP A 500 -27.95 12.73 -17.24
N VAL A 501 -28.31 13.94 -17.69
CA VAL A 501 -29.70 14.42 -17.70
C VAL A 501 -30.57 13.61 -18.66
N ALA A 502 -29.99 13.11 -19.76
CA ALA A 502 -30.74 12.39 -20.78
C ALA A 502 -31.05 10.93 -20.37
N SER A 503 -30.07 10.22 -19.81
CA SER A 503 -30.20 8.81 -19.43
C SER A 503 -30.59 8.58 -17.98
N GLY A 504 -30.43 9.58 -17.11
CA GLY A 504 -30.64 9.48 -15.67
C GLY A 504 -29.60 8.61 -14.95
N ARG A 505 -28.52 8.21 -15.66
CA ARG A 505 -27.46 7.36 -15.12
C ARG A 505 -26.37 8.20 -14.48
N VAL A 506 -25.74 7.65 -13.44
CA VAL A 506 -24.56 8.26 -12.81
C VAL A 506 -23.43 8.36 -13.81
N GLU A 507 -22.81 9.53 -13.86
CA GLU A 507 -21.64 9.82 -14.68
C GLU A 507 -20.47 10.13 -13.73
N LEU A 508 -19.60 9.14 -13.53
CA LEU A 508 -18.35 9.35 -12.79
C LEU A 508 -17.26 9.89 -13.72
N SER A 509 -16.32 10.63 -13.15
CA SER A 509 -15.13 11.10 -13.86
C SER A 509 -14.33 9.91 -14.41
N SER A 510 -13.73 10.12 -15.58
CA SER A 510 -12.80 9.15 -16.17
C SER A 510 -11.46 9.10 -15.42
N ASN A 511 -11.16 10.13 -14.63
CA ASN A 511 -10.01 10.20 -13.75
C ASN A 511 -10.28 9.40 -12.46
N PRO A 512 -9.49 8.36 -12.14
CA PRO A 512 -9.74 7.51 -10.97
C PRO A 512 -9.74 8.26 -9.63
N GLN A 513 -8.92 9.30 -9.48
CA GLN A 513 -8.87 10.11 -8.26
C GLN A 513 -10.16 10.89 -8.08
N LEU A 514 -10.60 11.61 -9.12
CA LEU A 514 -11.86 12.35 -9.08
C LEU A 514 -13.06 11.42 -8.88
N ALA A 515 -13.10 10.29 -9.58
CA ALA A 515 -14.15 9.30 -9.39
C ALA A 515 -14.22 8.78 -7.94
N THR A 516 -13.07 8.60 -7.28
CA THR A 516 -12.99 8.21 -5.86
C THR A 516 -13.58 9.30 -4.96
N HIS A 517 -13.30 10.58 -5.24
CA HIS A 517 -13.89 11.71 -4.51
C HIS A 517 -15.41 11.78 -4.68
N GLU A 518 -15.92 11.54 -5.88
CA GLU A 518 -17.37 11.56 -6.17
C GLU A 518 -18.15 10.49 -5.41
N ILE A 519 -17.58 9.29 -5.27
CA ILE A 519 -18.24 8.18 -4.55
C ILE A 519 -18.05 8.25 -3.03
N ALA A 520 -17.09 9.04 -2.54
CA ALA A 520 -16.72 9.08 -1.13
C ALA A 520 -17.90 9.27 -0.16
N PRO A 521 -18.92 10.11 -0.45
CA PRO A 521 -20.06 10.27 0.46
C PRO A 521 -20.92 9.01 0.65
N PHE A 522 -20.78 8.02 -0.24
CA PHE A 522 -21.54 6.77 -0.23
C PHE A 522 -20.70 5.59 0.27
N VAL A 523 -19.48 5.84 0.73
CA VAL A 523 -18.56 4.82 1.28
C VAL A 523 -18.44 5.02 2.78
N VAL A 524 -18.57 3.93 3.54
CA VAL A 524 -18.30 3.91 4.97
C VAL A 524 -17.10 3.00 5.21
N THR A 525 -15.95 3.62 5.49
CA THR A 525 -14.70 2.91 5.81
C THR A 525 -14.68 2.49 7.27
N VAL A 526 -14.32 1.22 7.53
CA VAL A 526 -14.28 0.65 8.88
C VAL A 526 -12.96 -0.06 9.17
N ASP A 527 -12.51 0.02 10.43
CA ASP A 527 -11.29 -0.62 10.92
C ASP A 527 -11.54 -2.06 11.37
N ALA A 528 -10.48 -2.74 11.83
CA ALA A 528 -10.54 -4.12 12.31
C ALA A 528 -11.49 -4.32 13.50
N GLU A 529 -11.69 -3.28 14.32
CA GLU A 529 -12.62 -3.29 15.45
C GLU A 529 -14.04 -2.86 15.07
N GLY A 530 -14.29 -2.57 13.79
CA GLY A 530 -15.60 -2.17 13.26
C GLY A 530 -15.92 -0.69 13.45
N ARG A 531 -14.98 0.13 13.92
CA ARG A 531 -15.13 1.58 14.11
C ARG A 531 -14.86 2.31 12.80
N PHE A 532 -15.18 3.60 12.73
CA PHE A 532 -14.84 4.42 11.57
C PHE A 532 -13.33 4.45 11.34
N CYS A 533 -12.90 4.10 10.13
CA CYS A 533 -11.50 4.16 9.74
C CYS A 533 -11.24 5.48 9.00
N THR A 534 -10.34 6.29 9.55
CA THR A 534 -9.86 7.53 8.92
C THR A 534 -8.58 7.30 8.09
N ARG A 535 -8.16 6.05 7.90
CA ARG A 535 -7.05 5.70 7.00
C ARG A 535 -7.56 5.44 5.59
N GLY A 536 -6.62 5.42 4.64
CA GLY A 536 -6.92 5.13 3.24
C GLY A 536 -7.48 6.33 2.47
N ARG A 537 -8.10 6.04 1.33
CA ARG A 537 -8.53 7.05 0.33
C ARG A 537 -9.80 7.82 0.69
N PHE A 538 -10.51 7.45 1.75
CA PHE A 538 -11.79 8.07 2.13
C PHE A 538 -11.69 8.84 3.45
N ARG A 539 -12.54 9.85 3.62
CA ARG A 539 -12.57 10.72 4.82
C ARG A 539 -13.50 10.23 5.95
N THR A 540 -14.16 9.09 5.78
CA THR A 540 -15.37 8.70 6.53
C THR A 540 -15.26 8.86 8.05
N ASN A 541 -16.19 9.63 8.61
CA ASN A 541 -16.46 9.71 10.03
C ASN A 541 -17.98 9.76 10.32
N ALA A 542 -18.38 10.01 11.56
CA ALA A 542 -19.79 10.07 11.93
C ALA A 542 -20.54 11.22 11.24
N ASP A 543 -19.89 12.37 11.01
CA ASP A 543 -20.50 13.52 10.35
C ASP A 543 -20.76 13.24 8.86
N ASP A 544 -19.92 12.43 8.21
CA ASP A 544 -20.18 11.96 6.83
C ASP A 544 -21.45 11.10 6.74
N VAL A 545 -21.68 10.25 7.75
CA VAL A 545 -22.91 9.46 7.83
C VAL A 545 -24.12 10.36 8.08
N ASP A 546 -23.95 11.42 8.87
CA ASP A 546 -24.98 12.43 9.05
C ASP A 546 -25.31 13.15 7.72
N LEU A 547 -24.31 13.58 6.94
CA LEU A 547 -24.52 14.14 5.60
C LEU A 547 -25.18 13.14 4.63
N LEU A 548 -24.77 11.87 4.65
CA LEU A 548 -25.37 10.83 3.82
C LEU A 548 -26.88 10.73 4.05
N VAL A 549 -27.30 10.73 5.31
CA VAL A 549 -28.70 10.53 5.71
C VAL A 549 -29.53 11.82 5.65
N GLU A 550 -28.93 12.95 5.98
CA GLU A 550 -29.62 14.24 6.11
C GLU A 550 -29.54 15.12 4.85
N GLU A 551 -28.58 14.90 3.96
CA GLU A 551 -28.40 15.70 2.75
C GLU A 551 -28.45 14.88 1.45
N HIS A 552 -27.58 13.88 1.31
CA HIS A 552 -27.50 13.10 0.06
C HIS A 552 -28.77 12.29 -0.20
N LEU A 553 -29.34 11.67 0.85
CA LEU A 553 -30.58 10.91 0.75
C LEU A 553 -31.80 11.78 0.37
N PRO A 554 -32.06 12.95 1.00
CA PRO A 554 -33.08 13.89 0.50
C PRO A 554 -32.89 14.34 -0.94
N ARG A 555 -31.68 14.73 -1.34
CA ARG A 555 -31.40 15.14 -2.74
C ARG A 555 -31.68 14.02 -3.74
N ALA A 556 -31.37 12.78 -3.36
CA ALA A 556 -31.74 11.59 -4.14
C ALA A 556 -33.27 11.40 -4.19
N CYS A 557 -33.96 11.62 -3.07
CA CYS A 557 -35.43 11.53 -3.01
C CYS A 557 -36.13 12.58 -3.89
N ASP A 558 -35.64 13.82 -3.89
CA ASP A 558 -36.15 14.89 -4.73
C ASP A 558 -35.97 14.56 -6.21
N ARG A 559 -34.83 13.95 -6.57
CA ARG A 559 -34.55 13.50 -7.93
C ARG A 559 -35.44 12.33 -8.37
N TRP A 560 -35.62 11.32 -7.53
CA TRP A 560 -36.33 10.09 -7.89
C TRP A 560 -37.84 10.17 -7.69
N GLY A 561 -38.33 11.21 -6.99
CA GLY A 561 -39.75 11.33 -6.65
C GLY A 561 -40.20 10.28 -5.64
N CYS A 562 -39.49 10.15 -4.51
CA CYS A 562 -39.67 9.08 -3.52
C CYS A 562 -40.95 9.16 -2.66
N ALA A 563 -42.09 9.66 -3.16
CA ALA A 563 -43.31 9.80 -2.36
C ALA A 563 -43.75 8.49 -1.69
N ASP A 564 -43.59 7.36 -2.39
CA ASP A 564 -43.99 6.02 -1.93
C ASP A 564 -42.90 5.28 -1.12
N GLY A 565 -41.75 5.94 -0.91
CA GLY A 565 -40.63 5.40 -0.14
C GLY A 565 -39.33 5.28 -0.93
N VAL A 566 -38.23 5.23 -0.18
CA VAL A 566 -36.86 5.19 -0.73
C VAL A 566 -36.16 3.89 -0.36
N ASP A 567 -35.51 3.29 -1.35
CA ASP A 567 -34.70 2.08 -1.17
C ASP A 567 -33.26 2.48 -0.80
N VAL A 568 -32.73 1.90 0.28
CA VAL A 568 -31.34 2.07 0.72
C VAL A 568 -30.68 0.70 0.75
N ALA A 569 -29.60 0.53 -0.02
CA ALA A 569 -28.83 -0.71 -0.08
C ALA A 569 -27.50 -0.56 0.66
N ILE A 570 -27.32 -1.32 1.74
CA ILE A 570 -26.03 -1.45 2.41
C ILE A 570 -25.27 -2.59 1.77
N ILE A 571 -24.09 -2.29 1.23
CA ILE A 571 -23.28 -3.20 0.40
C ILE A 571 -22.01 -3.57 1.18
N ALA A 572 -21.87 -4.82 1.59
CA ALA A 572 -20.68 -5.33 2.28
C ALA A 572 -19.84 -6.17 1.30
N HIS A 573 -18.60 -5.74 1.02
CA HIS A 573 -17.71 -6.45 0.09
C HIS A 573 -16.95 -7.61 0.76
N ASP A 574 -16.10 -8.29 -0.02
CA ASP A 574 -15.38 -9.52 0.35
C ASP A 574 -14.52 -9.37 1.62
N GLY A 575 -13.97 -8.19 1.91
CA GLY A 575 -13.02 -7.99 3.02
C GLY A 575 -11.65 -8.67 2.79
N LEU A 576 -11.53 -9.55 1.79
CA LEU A 576 -10.33 -10.30 1.39
C LEU A 576 -9.59 -9.68 0.19
N THR A 577 -10.00 -8.50 -0.26
CA THR A 577 -9.32 -7.72 -1.30
C THR A 577 -8.75 -6.44 -0.72
N GLY A 578 -7.53 -6.08 -1.11
CA GLY A 578 -6.92 -4.81 -0.68
C GLY A 578 -7.66 -3.58 -1.23
N GLU A 579 -7.33 -2.41 -0.69
CA GLU A 579 -8.01 -1.13 -0.91
C GLU A 579 -8.39 -0.86 -2.38
N ASP A 580 -7.42 -0.96 -3.30
CA ASP A 580 -7.66 -0.68 -4.73
C ASP A 580 -8.75 -1.58 -5.34
N GLY A 581 -8.79 -2.85 -4.93
CA GLY A 581 -9.83 -3.79 -5.35
C GLY A 581 -11.18 -3.45 -4.75
N ALA A 582 -11.23 -3.04 -3.48
CA ALA A 582 -12.47 -2.60 -2.83
C ALA A 582 -13.02 -1.32 -3.45
N ILE A 583 -12.15 -0.35 -3.78
CA ILE A 583 -12.51 0.89 -4.49
C ILE A 583 -13.02 0.58 -5.89
N GLY A 584 -12.35 -0.31 -6.63
CA GLY A 584 -12.82 -0.76 -7.94
C GLY A 584 -14.25 -1.31 -7.89
N ARG A 585 -14.59 -2.08 -6.85
CA ARG A 585 -15.97 -2.55 -6.64
C ARG A 585 -16.93 -1.45 -6.24
N ALA A 586 -16.52 -0.50 -5.40
CA ALA A 586 -17.34 0.65 -5.03
C ALA A 586 -17.69 1.51 -6.27
N LEU A 587 -16.70 1.76 -7.13
CA LEU A 587 -16.84 2.45 -8.42
C LEU A 587 -17.77 1.71 -9.39
N HIS A 588 -17.98 0.40 -9.22
CA HIS A 588 -18.95 -0.37 -9.99
C HIS A 588 -20.35 -0.35 -9.38
N TRP A 589 -20.47 -0.62 -8.07
CA TRP A 589 -21.75 -0.83 -7.40
C TRP A 589 -22.51 0.46 -7.07
N ILE A 590 -21.81 1.51 -6.65
CA ILE A 590 -22.42 2.80 -6.29
C ILE A 590 -23.18 3.41 -7.48
N PRO A 591 -22.55 3.63 -8.67
CA PRO A 591 -23.28 4.20 -9.79
C PRO A 591 -24.40 3.29 -10.28
N THR A 592 -24.21 1.96 -10.20
CA THR A 592 -25.22 0.99 -10.64
C THR A 592 -26.49 1.06 -9.77
N MET A 593 -26.34 1.06 -8.45
CA MET A 593 -27.48 1.16 -7.53
C MET A 593 -28.17 2.52 -7.62
N TYR A 594 -27.38 3.59 -7.61
CA TYR A 594 -27.92 4.95 -7.65
C TYR A 594 -28.70 5.21 -8.96
N SER A 595 -28.19 4.73 -10.10
CA SER A 595 -28.89 4.79 -11.39
C SER A 595 -30.20 3.99 -11.42
N ALA A 596 -30.36 3.01 -10.52
CA ALA A 596 -31.58 2.24 -10.34
C ALA A 596 -32.52 2.86 -9.28
N ALA A 597 -32.28 4.10 -8.85
CA ALA A 597 -33.00 4.77 -7.77
C ALA A 597 -32.95 4.00 -6.44
N ILE A 598 -31.77 3.51 -6.09
CA ILE A 598 -31.46 2.85 -4.80
C ILE A 598 -30.27 3.60 -4.22
N LEU A 599 -30.39 4.14 -3.00
CA LEU A 599 -29.27 4.81 -2.34
C LEU A 599 -28.23 3.78 -1.90
N PRO A 600 -27.01 3.77 -2.45
CA PRO A 600 -25.97 2.85 -2.02
C PRO A 600 -25.28 3.35 -0.76
N VAL A 601 -24.97 2.44 0.16
CA VAL A 601 -24.04 2.65 1.26
C VAL A 601 -23.03 1.51 1.25
N PHE A 602 -21.83 1.78 0.74
CA PHE A 602 -20.80 0.78 0.55
C PHE A 602 -19.91 0.69 1.79
N LEU A 603 -19.98 -0.43 2.51
CA LEU A 603 -19.13 -0.70 3.66
C LEU A 603 -17.77 -1.20 3.17
N LEU A 604 -16.75 -0.34 3.25
CA LEU A 604 -15.37 -0.68 2.90
C LEU A 604 -14.62 -1.09 4.17
N TRP A 605 -14.20 -2.34 4.20
CA TRP A 605 -13.40 -2.92 5.27
C TRP A 605 -12.25 -3.73 4.69
N GLU A 606 -11.12 -3.76 5.37
CA GLU A 606 -9.98 -4.59 5.00
C GLU A 606 -9.60 -5.49 6.16
N THR A 607 -9.21 -6.72 5.83
CA THR A 607 -8.61 -7.64 6.80
C THR A 607 -7.14 -7.78 6.46
N ASP A 608 -6.25 -7.58 7.44
CA ASP A 608 -4.82 -7.84 7.27
C ASP A 608 -4.57 -9.32 6.92
N ALA A 609 -5.51 -10.19 7.30
CA ALA A 609 -5.61 -11.60 6.92
C ALA A 609 -5.72 -11.87 5.41
N ALA A 610 -6.22 -10.92 4.60
CA ALA A 610 -6.39 -11.06 3.15
C ALA A 610 -5.06 -11.31 2.42
N GLY A 611 -4.03 -10.53 2.78
CA GLY A 611 -2.66 -10.76 2.33
C GLY A 611 -2.11 -12.07 2.88
N GLY A 612 -2.48 -12.42 4.11
CA GLY A 612 -2.06 -13.62 4.82
C GLY A 612 -2.45 -14.92 4.12
N VAL A 613 -3.72 -15.11 3.75
CA VAL A 613 -4.22 -16.37 3.15
C VAL A 613 -3.59 -16.64 1.79
N ARG A 614 -3.53 -15.62 0.91
CA ARG A 614 -2.90 -15.73 -0.41
C ARG A 614 -1.39 -15.96 -0.31
N LYS A 615 -0.69 -15.23 0.57
CA LYS A 615 0.72 -15.46 0.85
C LYS A 615 0.97 -16.84 1.46
N LEU A 616 0.03 -17.39 2.24
CA LEU A 616 0.14 -18.74 2.81
C LEU A 616 0.02 -19.83 1.75
N LEU A 617 -0.90 -19.67 0.80
CA LEU A 617 -1.04 -20.52 -0.39
C LEU A 617 0.26 -20.50 -1.20
N GLU A 618 0.80 -19.31 -1.49
CA GLU A 618 2.04 -19.12 -2.26
C GLU A 618 3.27 -19.69 -1.51
N ALA A 619 3.40 -19.45 -0.20
CA ALA A 619 4.56 -19.84 0.60
C ALA A 619 4.63 -21.34 0.94
N LYS A 620 3.49 -22.04 1.05
CA LYS A 620 3.45 -23.47 1.44
C LYS A 620 3.37 -24.45 0.26
N VAL A 621 3.03 -23.98 -0.94
CA VAL A 621 3.24 -24.77 -2.16
C VAL A 621 4.70 -24.76 -2.59
N ALA A 622 5.46 -23.72 -2.22
CA ALA A 622 6.91 -23.72 -2.42
C ALA A 622 7.65 -24.76 -1.53
N SER A 623 7.16 -25.09 -0.33
CA SER A 623 7.86 -25.93 0.66
C SER A 623 7.62 -27.44 0.50
N ASP A 624 7.91 -28.02 -0.67
CA ASP A 624 7.53 -29.41 -1.01
C ASP A 624 8.53 -30.52 -0.59
N ASP A 625 9.35 -30.30 0.43
CA ASP A 625 10.32 -31.28 0.96
C ASP A 625 9.93 -31.80 2.36
N ALA A 626 9.09 -32.85 2.42
CA ALA A 626 8.90 -33.73 3.60
C ALA A 626 8.17 -35.05 3.21
N PRO A 627 8.43 -36.19 3.88
CA PRO A 627 8.39 -37.54 3.29
C PRO A 627 6.99 -38.05 2.92
N ALA A 628 6.92 -38.67 1.75
CA ALA A 628 5.69 -39.13 1.11
C ALA A 628 5.07 -40.36 1.82
N ARG A 629 3.79 -40.25 2.19
CA ARG A 629 2.88 -41.41 2.12
C ARG A 629 2.76 -41.81 0.64
N PRO A 630 2.98 -43.08 0.26
CA PRO A 630 2.97 -43.49 -1.14
C PRO A 630 1.58 -43.33 -1.76
N MET A 631 1.56 -42.85 -3.02
CA MET A 631 0.36 -42.75 -3.86
C MET A 631 -0.30 -44.13 -4.05
N PRO A 632 -1.63 -44.27 -3.91
CA PRO A 632 -2.34 -45.49 -4.29
C PRO A 632 -2.26 -45.68 -5.81
N TRP A 633 -1.75 -46.82 -6.26
CA TRP A 633 -1.54 -47.20 -7.68
C TRP A 633 -2.81 -47.25 -8.56
N ARG A 634 -3.98 -46.86 -8.02
CA ARG A 634 -5.30 -46.90 -8.69
C ARG A 634 -5.82 -45.54 -9.17
N ALA A 635 -5.11 -44.43 -8.95
CA ALA A 635 -5.53 -43.09 -9.39
C ALA A 635 -4.76 -42.64 -10.65
N VAL A 636 -5.26 -42.98 -11.85
CA VAL A 636 -4.55 -42.75 -13.15
C VAL A 636 -5.20 -41.63 -13.99
N THR A 637 -6.16 -40.88 -13.46
CA THR A 637 -6.81 -39.77 -14.19
C THR A 637 -6.26 -38.40 -13.76
N PRO A 638 -6.15 -37.42 -14.68
CA PRO A 638 -5.72 -36.04 -14.34
C PRO A 638 -6.54 -35.39 -13.22
N SER A 639 -7.84 -35.69 -13.14
CA SER A 639 -8.74 -35.22 -12.08
C SER A 639 -8.43 -35.80 -10.71
N ALA A 640 -7.96 -37.06 -10.63
CA ALA A 640 -7.55 -37.67 -9.37
C ALA A 640 -6.20 -37.13 -8.87
N LEU A 641 -5.30 -36.73 -9.79
CA LEU A 641 -4.05 -36.05 -9.47
C LEU A 641 -4.28 -34.64 -8.89
N LEU A 642 -5.17 -33.86 -9.50
CA LEU A 642 -5.58 -32.55 -8.98
C LEU A 642 -6.25 -32.67 -7.60
N ALA A 643 -7.15 -33.64 -7.43
CA ALA A 643 -7.79 -33.89 -6.15
C ALA A 643 -6.78 -34.28 -5.04
N TRP A 644 -5.80 -35.14 -5.36
CA TRP A 644 -4.72 -35.50 -4.44
C TRP A 644 -3.82 -34.30 -4.08
N HIS A 645 -3.55 -33.41 -5.04
CA HIS A 645 -2.77 -32.20 -4.82
C HIS A 645 -3.51 -31.21 -3.91
N ASP A 646 -4.81 -30.97 -4.17
CA ASP A 646 -5.68 -30.14 -3.34
C ASP A 646 -5.71 -30.68 -1.89
N GLU A 647 -5.91 -31.98 -1.68
CA GLU A 647 -5.95 -32.60 -0.33
C GLU A 647 -4.66 -32.36 0.48
N ARG A 648 -3.50 -32.27 -0.19
CA ARG A 648 -2.22 -31.94 0.47
C ARG A 648 -2.11 -30.47 0.84
N ILE A 649 -2.56 -29.58 -0.03
CA ILE A 649 -2.65 -28.14 0.25
C ILE A 649 -3.58 -27.93 1.45
N GLU A 650 -4.76 -28.55 1.42
CA GLU A 650 -5.75 -28.51 2.49
C GLU A 650 -5.15 -28.95 3.84
N GLY A 651 -4.43 -30.08 3.87
CA GLY A 651 -3.76 -30.56 5.09
C GLY A 651 -2.71 -29.59 5.67
N ARG A 652 -1.97 -28.88 4.81
CA ARG A 652 -0.89 -27.96 5.22
C ARG A 652 -1.37 -26.57 5.65
N LEU A 653 -2.51 -26.15 5.12
CA LEU A 653 -3.11 -24.83 5.35
C LEU A 653 -4.08 -24.80 6.53
N ARG A 654 -4.58 -25.96 7.00
CA ARG A 654 -5.58 -26.04 8.09
C ARG A 654 -5.31 -25.15 9.29
N GLN A 655 -4.20 -25.35 10.01
CA GLN A 655 -3.93 -24.58 11.23
C GLN A 655 -3.69 -23.08 10.99
N PRO A 656 -2.77 -22.65 10.10
CA PRO A 656 -2.54 -21.24 9.88
C PRO A 656 -3.71 -20.53 9.18
N GLY A 657 -4.41 -21.22 8.27
CA GLY A 657 -5.58 -20.70 7.58
C GLY A 657 -6.78 -20.48 8.51
N ARG A 658 -6.97 -21.34 9.53
CA ARG A 658 -8.01 -21.16 10.55
C ARG A 658 -7.82 -19.94 11.44
N ALA A 659 -6.58 -19.58 11.74
CA ALA A 659 -6.31 -18.39 12.53
C ALA A 659 -6.67 -17.12 11.74
N LEU A 660 -6.25 -17.07 10.48
CA LEU A 660 -6.59 -15.97 9.56
C LEU A 660 -8.10 -15.85 9.30
N TRP A 661 -8.78 -16.98 9.11
CA TRP A 661 -10.23 -16.95 8.90
C TRP A 661 -11.01 -16.57 10.15
N ARG A 662 -10.54 -16.97 11.34
CA ARG A 662 -11.11 -16.47 12.61
C ARG A 662 -10.97 -14.96 12.74
N GLU A 663 -9.83 -14.39 12.36
CA GLU A 663 -9.64 -12.94 12.33
C GLU A 663 -10.65 -12.24 11.39
N VAL A 664 -10.83 -12.75 10.16
CA VAL A 664 -11.84 -12.26 9.21
C VAL A 664 -13.24 -12.33 9.80
N HIS A 665 -13.58 -13.44 10.45
CA HIS A 665 -14.86 -13.65 11.11
C HIS A 665 -15.08 -12.66 12.26
N ASP A 666 -14.10 -12.52 13.16
CA ASP A 666 -14.16 -11.62 14.31
C ASP A 666 -14.31 -10.16 13.86
N HIS A 667 -13.56 -9.73 12.83
CA HIS A 667 -13.72 -8.40 12.22
C HIS A 667 -15.12 -8.21 11.63
N ALA A 668 -15.63 -9.20 10.89
CA ALA A 668 -16.97 -9.12 10.30
C ALA A 668 -18.09 -8.99 11.37
N VAL A 669 -17.93 -9.71 12.48
CA VAL A 669 -18.84 -9.61 13.64
C VAL A 669 -18.71 -8.25 14.32
N ALA A 670 -17.49 -7.75 14.51
CA ALA A 670 -17.23 -6.45 15.13
C ALA A 670 -17.88 -5.31 14.33
N ILE A 671 -17.73 -5.31 13.00
CA ILE A 671 -18.37 -4.34 12.09
C ILE A 671 -19.88 -4.26 12.31
N ALA A 672 -20.55 -5.38 12.55
CA ALA A 672 -21.99 -5.40 12.73
C ALA A 672 -22.44 -5.13 14.17
N THR A 673 -21.68 -5.56 15.19
CA THR A 673 -22.20 -5.71 16.56
C THR A 673 -21.42 -4.97 17.65
N ALA A 674 -20.19 -4.49 17.39
CA ALA A 674 -19.43 -3.76 18.40
C ALA A 674 -20.17 -2.50 18.85
N GLY A 675 -20.08 -2.14 20.12
CA GLY A 675 -20.89 -1.06 20.70
C GLY A 675 -20.67 0.31 20.04
N ASP A 676 -19.45 0.54 19.53
CA ASP A 676 -18.99 1.71 18.79
C ASP A 676 -18.85 1.45 17.28
N ALA A 677 -19.46 0.38 16.76
CA ALA A 677 -19.36 0.04 15.35
C ALA A 677 -19.98 1.12 14.44
N ALA A 678 -19.31 1.41 13.32
CA ALA A 678 -19.77 2.36 12.32
C ALA A 678 -21.13 1.96 11.72
N PHE A 679 -21.38 0.65 11.53
CA PHE A 679 -22.67 0.15 11.08
C PHE A 679 -23.80 0.48 12.06
N LEU A 680 -23.56 0.37 13.38
CA LEU A 680 -24.57 0.71 14.38
C LEU A 680 -24.87 2.21 14.38
N THR A 681 -23.86 3.05 14.16
CA THR A 681 -24.04 4.50 13.98
C THR A 681 -24.93 4.78 12.77
N LEU A 682 -24.61 4.20 11.61
CA LEU A 682 -25.43 4.29 10.39
C LEU A 682 -26.87 3.82 10.64
N ALA A 683 -27.06 2.66 11.27
CA ALA A 683 -28.37 2.10 11.55
C ALA A 683 -29.20 3.01 12.47
N GLU A 684 -28.59 3.63 13.50
CA GLU A 684 -29.27 4.59 14.36
C GLU A 684 -29.63 5.89 13.62
N ARG A 685 -28.78 6.39 12.72
CA ARG A 685 -29.11 7.56 11.87
C ARG A 685 -30.27 7.28 10.93
N LEU A 686 -30.26 6.15 10.23
CA LEU A 686 -31.36 5.71 9.38
C LEU A 686 -32.66 5.53 10.19
N ARG A 687 -32.57 5.00 11.42
CA ARG A 687 -33.71 4.82 12.32
C ARG A 687 -34.27 6.17 12.79
N ALA A 688 -33.41 7.10 13.16
CA ALA A 688 -33.81 8.44 13.58
C ALA A 688 -34.58 9.15 12.45
N ARG A 689 -34.07 9.05 11.22
CA ARG A 689 -34.74 9.55 10.02
C ARG A 689 -36.09 8.86 9.78
N ALA A 690 -36.13 7.53 9.77
CA ALA A 690 -37.34 6.75 9.48
C ALA A 690 -38.51 7.03 10.44
N ARG A 691 -38.24 7.60 11.63
CA ARG A 691 -39.28 8.02 12.59
C ARG A 691 -39.91 9.38 12.29
N ARG A 692 -39.29 10.20 11.43
CA ARG A 692 -39.81 11.52 11.05
C ARG A 692 -40.97 11.33 10.06
N ARG A 693 -42.19 11.60 10.52
CA ARG A 693 -43.44 11.38 9.76
C ARG A 693 -43.56 12.16 8.46
N SER A 694 -42.80 13.25 8.31
CA SER A 694 -42.79 14.10 7.11
C SER A 694 -41.91 13.53 5.99
N LEU A 695 -41.15 12.47 6.24
CA LEU A 695 -40.23 11.89 5.27
C LEU A 695 -40.78 10.59 4.68
N PRO A 696 -40.43 10.26 3.42
CA PRO A 696 -40.78 8.99 2.82
C PRO A 696 -40.36 7.77 3.66
N PRO A 697 -41.14 6.66 3.61
CA PRO A 697 -40.76 5.43 4.28
C PRO A 697 -39.44 4.88 3.72
N LEU A 698 -38.57 4.42 4.61
CA LEU A 698 -37.26 3.87 4.26
C LEU A 698 -37.32 2.35 4.17
N ARG A 699 -36.92 1.81 3.03
CA ARG A 699 -36.83 0.36 2.77
C ARG A 699 -35.35 -0.03 2.71
N LEU A 700 -34.93 -0.92 3.59
CA LEU A 700 -33.54 -1.34 3.70
C LEU A 700 -33.30 -2.65 2.94
N HIS A 701 -32.15 -2.72 2.29
CA HIS A 701 -31.68 -3.87 1.53
C HIS A 701 -30.23 -4.17 1.91
N LEU A 702 -29.90 -5.44 2.12
CA LEU A 702 -28.52 -5.87 2.31
C LEU A 702 -28.01 -6.54 1.04
N VAL A 703 -26.84 -6.14 0.58
CA VAL A 703 -26.10 -6.83 -0.48
C VAL A 703 -24.74 -7.19 0.07
N ALA A 704 -24.33 -8.45 -0.06
CA ALA A 704 -23.04 -8.86 0.47
C ALA A 704 -22.33 -9.88 -0.41
N HIS A 705 -21.02 -9.72 -0.55
CA HIS A 705 -20.18 -10.62 -1.34
C HIS A 705 -19.19 -11.37 -0.42
N SER A 706 -19.06 -12.68 -0.61
CA SER A 706 -18.03 -13.50 0.03
C SER A 706 -18.02 -13.33 1.56
N ALA A 707 -16.92 -12.91 2.20
CA ALA A 707 -16.87 -12.75 3.66
C ALA A 707 -17.75 -11.59 4.17
N GLY A 708 -18.12 -10.64 3.30
CA GLY A 708 -19.15 -9.63 3.62
C GLY A 708 -20.50 -10.25 4.00
N ALA A 709 -20.78 -11.50 3.59
CA ALA A 709 -21.96 -12.22 4.01
C ALA A 709 -22.00 -12.46 5.53
N LEU A 710 -20.84 -12.56 6.20
CA LEU A 710 -20.75 -12.61 7.66
C LEU A 710 -21.24 -11.29 8.25
N VAL A 711 -20.74 -10.15 7.75
CA VAL A 711 -21.20 -8.80 8.17
C VAL A 711 -22.72 -8.70 8.03
N ALA A 712 -23.26 -9.05 6.87
CA ALA A 712 -24.70 -8.98 6.62
C ALA A 712 -25.51 -9.93 7.51
N THR A 713 -25.00 -11.14 7.78
CA THR A 713 -25.64 -12.12 8.69
C THR A 713 -25.77 -11.57 10.10
N HIS A 714 -24.70 -10.97 10.62
CA HIS A 714 -24.69 -10.38 11.97
C HIS A 714 -25.41 -9.02 12.05
N ALA A 715 -25.52 -8.30 10.94
CA ALA A 715 -26.28 -7.05 10.85
C ALA A 715 -27.80 -7.26 10.94
N VAL A 716 -28.34 -8.39 10.46
CA VAL A 716 -29.79 -8.66 10.43
C VAL A 716 -30.45 -8.56 11.82
N PRO A 717 -29.93 -9.20 12.89
CA PRO A 717 -30.46 -9.02 14.24
C PRO A 717 -30.42 -7.57 14.74
N GLU A 718 -29.37 -6.83 14.43
CA GLU A 718 -29.21 -5.43 14.85
C GLU A 718 -30.23 -4.51 14.18
N ILE A 719 -30.49 -4.73 12.90
CA ILE A 719 -31.53 -4.06 12.11
C ILE A 719 -32.92 -4.38 12.69
N ALA A 720 -33.17 -5.65 13.05
CA ALA A 720 -34.41 -6.08 13.66
C ALA A 720 -34.65 -5.43 15.03
N ARG A 721 -33.64 -5.40 15.91
CA ARG A 721 -33.72 -4.74 17.22
C ARG A 721 -34.01 -3.24 17.11
N ARG A 722 -33.50 -2.60 16.05
CA ARG A 722 -33.73 -1.18 15.73
C ARG A 722 -35.04 -0.90 15.00
N ARG A 723 -35.81 -1.95 14.65
CA ARG A 723 -37.08 -1.87 13.92
C ARG A 723 -36.97 -1.19 12.55
N LEU A 724 -35.82 -1.28 11.90
CA LEU A 724 -35.61 -0.80 10.53
C LEU A 724 -36.26 -1.77 9.53
N ASP A 725 -36.92 -1.28 8.50
CA ASP A 725 -37.69 -2.09 7.53
C ASP A 725 -36.77 -2.80 6.51
N LEU A 726 -36.25 -3.97 6.87
CA LEU A 726 -35.45 -4.81 5.97
C LEU A 726 -36.35 -5.61 5.02
N ARG A 727 -36.21 -5.39 3.72
CA ARG A 727 -37.05 -6.02 2.69
C ARG A 727 -36.36 -7.15 1.96
N THR A 728 -35.08 -6.99 1.66
CA THR A 728 -34.32 -8.01 0.94
C THR A 728 -32.91 -8.18 1.48
N MET A 729 -32.39 -9.39 1.30
CA MET A 729 -30.98 -9.73 1.47
C MET A 729 -30.50 -10.43 0.20
N SER A 730 -29.40 -9.97 -0.36
CA SER A 730 -28.79 -10.54 -1.57
C SER A 730 -27.34 -10.91 -1.29
N LEU A 731 -27.03 -12.19 -1.39
CA LEU A 731 -25.72 -12.73 -1.07
C LEU A 731 -25.05 -13.27 -2.33
N ILE A 732 -23.81 -12.85 -2.57
CA ILE A 732 -23.02 -13.22 -3.75
C ILE A 732 -21.85 -14.08 -3.26
N ALA A 733 -21.80 -15.34 -3.69
CA ALA A 733 -20.85 -16.34 -3.23
C ALA A 733 -20.62 -16.30 -1.69
N PRO A 734 -21.68 -16.38 -0.85
CA PRO A 734 -21.55 -16.14 0.58
C PRO A 734 -20.59 -17.11 1.29
N ALA A 735 -19.55 -16.57 1.91
CA ALA A 735 -18.59 -17.31 2.74
C ALA A 735 -19.06 -17.40 4.20
N VAL A 736 -20.31 -17.80 4.42
CA VAL A 736 -20.89 -18.01 5.76
C VAL A 736 -21.42 -19.44 5.88
N GLY A 737 -21.19 -20.06 7.03
CA GLY A 737 -21.71 -21.39 7.34
C GLY A 737 -23.24 -21.41 7.36
N VAL A 738 -23.85 -22.49 6.85
CA VAL A 738 -25.32 -22.68 6.81
C VAL A 738 -25.91 -22.63 8.22
N GLU A 739 -25.25 -23.23 9.21
CA GLU A 739 -25.72 -23.21 10.61
C GLU A 739 -25.58 -21.83 11.25
N THR A 740 -24.46 -21.13 11.02
CA THR A 740 -24.26 -19.75 11.50
C THR A 740 -25.33 -18.83 10.92
N PHE A 741 -25.58 -18.91 9.61
CA PHE A 741 -26.62 -18.13 8.95
C PHE A 741 -28.02 -18.45 9.52
N THR A 742 -28.33 -19.74 9.67
CA THR A 742 -29.63 -20.20 10.16
C THR A 742 -29.88 -19.78 11.61
N SER A 743 -28.87 -19.84 12.47
CA SER A 743 -29.00 -19.50 13.89
C SER A 743 -29.02 -18.00 14.14
N VAL A 744 -28.21 -17.23 13.40
CA VAL A 744 -28.05 -15.78 13.63
C VAL A 744 -29.09 -14.98 12.86
N ALA A 745 -29.16 -15.12 11.53
CA ALA A 745 -30.06 -14.33 10.69
C ALA A 745 -31.44 -14.97 10.52
N GLY A 746 -31.49 -16.31 10.45
CA GLY A 746 -32.71 -17.09 10.16
C GLY A 746 -33.96 -16.65 10.93
N PRO A 747 -33.95 -16.51 12.27
CA PRO A 747 -35.14 -16.15 13.03
C PRO A 747 -35.70 -14.77 12.65
N ALA A 748 -34.82 -13.79 12.43
CA ALA A 748 -35.21 -12.43 12.07
C ALA A 748 -35.67 -12.34 10.61
N LEU A 749 -35.07 -13.10 9.70
CA LEU A 749 -35.53 -13.19 8.30
C LEU A 749 -36.92 -13.85 8.22
N ALA A 750 -37.14 -14.92 8.99
CA ALA A 750 -38.41 -15.63 9.06
C ALA A 750 -39.54 -14.73 9.60
N ALA A 751 -39.29 -14.06 10.73
CA ALA A 751 -40.27 -13.22 11.41
C ALA A 751 -40.69 -11.96 10.64
N ARG A 752 -39.87 -11.49 9.69
CA ARG A 752 -40.07 -10.20 9.00
C ARG A 752 -40.34 -10.34 7.50
N ASP A 753 -40.52 -11.57 7.03
CA ASP A 753 -40.79 -11.89 5.62
C ASP A 753 -39.75 -11.29 4.65
N VAL A 754 -38.47 -11.37 5.04
CA VAL A 754 -37.36 -10.85 4.21
C VAL A 754 -37.11 -11.78 3.04
N ARG A 755 -37.07 -11.24 1.82
CA ARG A 755 -36.80 -12.03 0.61
C ARG A 755 -35.29 -12.23 0.43
N LEU A 756 -34.86 -13.47 0.23
CA LEU A 756 -33.45 -13.83 0.08
C LEU A 756 -33.11 -14.12 -1.37
N LEU A 757 -31.98 -13.61 -1.85
CA LEU A 757 -31.36 -14.02 -3.11
C LEU A 757 -29.95 -14.51 -2.82
N VAL A 758 -29.61 -15.70 -3.30
CA VAL A 758 -28.25 -16.24 -3.21
C VAL A 758 -27.72 -16.48 -4.61
N ALA A 759 -26.75 -15.67 -5.02
CA ALA A 759 -25.97 -15.88 -6.22
C ALA A 759 -24.74 -16.75 -5.89
N HIS A 760 -24.54 -17.81 -6.66
CA HIS A 760 -23.47 -18.79 -6.42
C HIS A 760 -22.91 -19.27 -7.75
N LEU A 761 -21.67 -19.77 -7.74
CA LEU A 761 -21.19 -20.50 -8.91
C LEU A 761 -21.80 -21.91 -8.93
N THR A 762 -21.89 -22.48 -10.12
CA THR A 762 -22.21 -23.91 -10.29
C THR A 762 -21.10 -24.77 -9.72
N ASP A 763 -21.42 -25.97 -9.23
CA ASP A 763 -20.45 -26.92 -8.70
C ASP A 763 -19.29 -27.21 -9.68
N ALA A 764 -19.57 -27.20 -10.98
CA ALA A 764 -18.56 -27.37 -12.02
C ALA A 764 -17.59 -26.18 -12.07
N ALA A 765 -18.12 -24.95 -12.06
CA ALA A 765 -17.32 -23.73 -12.05
C ALA A 765 -16.48 -23.61 -10.77
N GLU A 766 -17.08 -23.85 -9.60
CA GLU A 766 -16.41 -23.88 -8.29
C GLU A 766 -15.17 -24.81 -8.26
N ARG A 767 -15.28 -25.99 -8.88
CA ARG A 767 -14.21 -27.00 -8.95
C ARG A 767 -13.13 -26.69 -9.98
N SER A 768 -13.38 -25.74 -10.87
CA SER A 768 -12.46 -25.32 -11.94
C SER A 768 -11.92 -23.91 -11.74
N ASP A 769 -12.35 -23.23 -10.67
CA ASP A 769 -11.96 -21.86 -10.37
C ASP A 769 -10.50 -21.83 -9.88
N ALA A 770 -9.62 -21.24 -10.69
CA ALA A 770 -8.21 -21.10 -10.39
C ALA A 770 -7.88 -19.80 -9.61
N THR A 771 -8.86 -19.07 -9.08
CA THR A 771 -8.64 -17.81 -8.34
C THR A 771 -7.72 -18.00 -7.12
N CYS A 772 -7.71 -19.19 -6.52
CA CYS A 772 -6.83 -19.54 -5.40
C CYS A 772 -5.56 -20.29 -5.83
N ALA A 773 -5.15 -20.16 -7.10
CA ALA A 773 -3.95 -20.83 -7.61
C ALA A 773 -2.77 -20.66 -6.64
N PRO A 774 -2.10 -21.75 -6.25
CA PRO A 774 -2.10 -23.09 -6.85
C PRO A 774 -3.20 -24.07 -6.36
N TYR A 775 -4.13 -23.66 -5.51
CA TYR A 775 -5.32 -24.45 -5.18
C TYR A 775 -6.27 -24.48 -6.39
N GLY A 776 -6.66 -25.67 -6.85
CA GLY A 776 -7.37 -25.84 -8.12
C GLY A 776 -8.88 -25.59 -8.08
N ARG A 777 -9.39 -25.04 -6.96
CA ARG A 777 -10.81 -24.77 -6.71
C ARG A 777 -10.98 -23.37 -6.15
N SER A 778 -12.23 -22.96 -6.05
CA SER A 778 -12.59 -21.63 -5.55
C SER A 778 -12.16 -21.36 -4.11
N LEU A 779 -12.23 -20.08 -3.76
CA LEU A 779 -12.02 -19.61 -2.39
C LEU A 779 -13.01 -20.23 -1.40
N LEU A 780 -14.28 -20.41 -1.77
CA LEU A 780 -15.28 -21.03 -0.89
C LEU A 780 -14.97 -22.50 -0.59
N TRP A 781 -14.44 -23.24 -1.56
CA TRP A 781 -13.96 -24.61 -1.32
C TRP A 781 -12.83 -24.64 -0.30
N LEU A 782 -11.88 -23.69 -0.42
CA LEU A 782 -10.79 -23.55 0.53
C LEU A 782 -11.33 -23.21 1.93
N VAL A 783 -12.25 -22.26 2.03
CA VAL A 783 -12.88 -21.87 3.30
C VAL A 783 -13.54 -23.09 3.95
N SER A 784 -14.45 -23.75 3.24
CA SER A 784 -15.24 -24.89 3.75
C SER A 784 -14.35 -26.05 4.22
N ARG A 785 -13.31 -26.41 3.45
CA ARG A 785 -12.50 -27.61 3.74
C ARG A 785 -11.33 -27.37 4.68
N VAL A 786 -10.86 -26.14 4.79
CA VAL A 786 -9.56 -25.85 5.40
C VAL A 786 -9.67 -24.80 6.49
N LEU A 787 -10.28 -23.66 6.16
CA LEU A 787 -10.20 -22.47 6.98
C LEU A 787 -11.25 -22.47 8.10
N GLU A 788 -12.39 -23.11 7.88
CA GLU A 788 -13.38 -23.34 8.93
C GLU A 788 -12.85 -24.25 10.06
N GLU A 789 -13.44 -24.10 11.25
CA GLU A 789 -13.04 -24.88 12.43
C GLU A 789 -13.23 -26.38 12.19
N GLU A 790 -14.37 -26.75 11.59
CA GLU A 790 -14.68 -28.11 11.17
C GLU A 790 -14.46 -28.26 9.65
N PRO A 791 -13.56 -29.16 9.21
CA PRO A 791 -13.34 -29.40 7.79
C PRO A 791 -14.61 -29.91 7.09
N GLY A 792 -14.98 -29.28 5.99
CA GLY A 792 -16.20 -29.60 5.25
C GLY A 792 -17.45 -28.90 5.81
N THR A 793 -17.27 -27.84 6.61
CA THR A 793 -18.40 -27.01 7.08
C THR A 793 -19.25 -26.57 5.90
N PRO A 794 -20.57 -26.85 5.90
CA PRO A 794 -21.45 -26.44 4.82
C PRO A 794 -21.52 -24.91 4.73
N LEU A 795 -21.05 -24.34 3.63
CA LEU A 795 -21.15 -22.90 3.33
C LEU A 795 -22.33 -22.60 2.43
N LEU A 796 -23.04 -21.51 2.71
CA LEU A 796 -24.22 -21.07 1.96
C LEU A 796 -23.91 -20.76 0.49
N GLY A 797 -22.69 -20.36 0.17
CA GLY A 797 -22.28 -19.98 -1.19
C GLY A 797 -21.95 -21.15 -2.11
N LEU A 798 -21.84 -22.37 -1.59
CA LEU A 798 -21.56 -23.57 -2.40
C LEU A 798 -22.87 -24.23 -2.83
N GLU A 799 -23.07 -24.46 -4.13
CA GLU A 799 -24.29 -25.07 -4.69
C GLU A 799 -24.66 -26.39 -3.99
N ALA A 800 -23.68 -27.28 -3.82
CA ALA A 800 -23.84 -28.56 -3.13
C ALA A 800 -24.39 -28.45 -1.69
N HIS A 801 -24.16 -27.33 -1.00
CA HIS A 801 -24.63 -27.09 0.37
C HIS A 801 -25.91 -26.24 0.41
N LEU A 802 -26.05 -25.31 -0.52
CA LEU A 802 -27.21 -24.43 -0.63
C LEU A 802 -28.49 -25.19 -1.01
N ALA A 803 -28.39 -26.11 -1.99
CA ALA A 803 -29.52 -26.87 -2.48
C ALA A 803 -30.27 -27.65 -1.38
N PRO A 804 -29.60 -28.45 -0.51
CA PRO A 804 -30.27 -29.11 0.61
C PRO A 804 -30.75 -28.11 1.67
N ALA A 805 -29.95 -27.08 2.00
CA ALA A 805 -30.32 -26.09 3.01
C ALA A 805 -31.64 -25.36 2.69
N ILE A 806 -31.88 -25.04 1.41
CA ILE A 806 -33.13 -24.40 0.98
C ILE A 806 -34.37 -25.29 1.20
N LEU A 807 -34.22 -26.62 1.14
CA LEU A 807 -35.32 -27.55 1.35
C LEU A 807 -35.60 -27.80 2.83
N GLU A 808 -34.57 -27.73 3.67
CA GLU A 808 -34.64 -28.12 5.08
C GLU A 808 -34.91 -26.95 6.03
N ARG A 809 -34.57 -25.72 5.64
CA ARG A 809 -34.61 -24.55 6.54
C ARG A 809 -35.78 -23.64 6.23
N GLU A 810 -36.36 -23.03 7.26
CA GLU A 810 -37.56 -22.17 7.14
C GLU A 810 -37.37 -21.00 6.16
N TRP A 811 -36.19 -20.38 6.17
CA TRP A 811 -35.83 -19.28 5.26
C TRP A 811 -35.67 -19.73 3.80
N GLY A 812 -35.48 -21.03 3.56
CA GLY A 812 -35.22 -21.60 2.24
C GLY A 812 -36.37 -21.39 1.25
N SER A 813 -37.62 -21.51 1.70
CA SER A 813 -38.82 -21.28 0.89
C SER A 813 -38.90 -19.88 0.25
N ARG A 814 -38.14 -18.91 0.79
CA ARG A 814 -38.09 -17.51 0.35
C ARG A 814 -36.81 -17.15 -0.41
N THR A 815 -36.02 -18.16 -0.76
CA THR A 815 -34.70 -18.00 -1.36
C THR A 815 -34.75 -18.16 -2.87
N ILE A 816 -34.39 -17.10 -3.59
CA ILE A 816 -34.15 -17.13 -5.03
C ILE A 816 -32.69 -17.54 -5.26
N ARG A 817 -32.45 -18.55 -6.09
CA ARG A 817 -31.11 -18.97 -6.49
C ARG A 817 -30.73 -18.33 -7.82
N GLN A 818 -29.53 -17.75 -7.87
CA GLN A 818 -28.92 -17.24 -9.10
C GLN A 818 -27.60 -17.98 -9.36
N ALA A 819 -27.66 -19.07 -10.14
CA ALA A 819 -26.47 -19.84 -10.49
C ALA A 819 -25.64 -19.13 -11.58
N SER A 820 -24.32 -19.35 -11.60
CA SER A 820 -23.40 -18.88 -12.64
C SER A 820 -22.26 -19.89 -12.91
N PRO A 821 -21.85 -20.12 -14.16
CA PRO A 821 -22.50 -19.68 -15.39
C PRO A 821 -23.86 -20.38 -15.55
N GLY A 822 -24.80 -19.71 -16.20
CA GLY A 822 -26.16 -20.20 -16.43
C GLY A 822 -27.22 -19.53 -15.56
N GLY A 823 -28.19 -20.34 -15.13
CA GLY A 823 -29.38 -19.90 -14.38
C GLY A 823 -30.62 -19.73 -15.27
N VAL A 824 -31.80 -19.97 -14.68
CA VAL A 824 -33.09 -19.72 -15.33
C VAL A 824 -33.38 -18.24 -15.24
N THR A 825 -33.27 -17.52 -16.34
CA THR A 825 -33.72 -16.13 -16.44
C THR A 825 -35.03 -16.06 -17.22
N PRO A 826 -35.95 -15.15 -16.87
CA PRO A 826 -37.10 -14.83 -17.72
C PRO A 826 -36.67 -14.57 -19.16
N ALA A 827 -37.51 -14.95 -20.13
CA ALA A 827 -37.21 -14.86 -21.55
C ALA A 827 -36.73 -13.45 -21.96
N GLY A 828 -35.59 -13.39 -22.66
CA GLY A 828 -34.99 -12.13 -23.15
C GLY A 828 -33.93 -11.49 -22.23
N GLN A 829 -33.54 -12.13 -21.13
CA GLN A 829 -32.54 -11.60 -20.19
C GLN A 829 -31.13 -12.18 -20.39
N ARG A 830 -30.12 -11.44 -19.92
CA ARG A 830 -28.74 -11.90 -19.90
C ARG A 830 -28.60 -13.10 -18.96
N VAL A 831 -27.89 -14.11 -19.42
CA VAL A 831 -27.53 -15.28 -18.62
C VAL A 831 -26.24 -14.95 -17.87
N ALA A 832 -26.10 -15.40 -16.63
CA ALA A 832 -24.86 -15.21 -15.88
C ALA A 832 -23.72 -16.00 -16.52
N THR A 833 -22.55 -15.39 -16.61
CA THR A 833 -21.38 -15.91 -17.34
C THR A 833 -20.14 -16.06 -16.48
N ALA A 834 -20.10 -15.44 -15.30
CA ALA A 834 -18.99 -15.57 -14.38
C ALA A 834 -18.69 -17.03 -14.04
N THR A 835 -17.42 -17.39 -14.15
CA THR A 835 -16.89 -18.73 -13.87
C THR A 835 -15.92 -18.74 -12.69
N THR A 836 -15.64 -17.59 -12.08
CA THR A 836 -14.70 -17.45 -10.97
C THR A 836 -15.32 -16.67 -9.83
N HIS A 837 -14.87 -16.94 -8.60
CA HIS A 837 -15.38 -16.30 -7.39
C HIS A 837 -15.29 -14.77 -7.48
N GLY A 838 -14.11 -14.27 -7.90
CA GLY A 838 -13.84 -12.84 -7.98
C GLY A 838 -14.62 -12.08 -9.06
N SER A 839 -15.07 -12.76 -10.12
CA SER A 839 -15.82 -12.14 -11.24
C SER A 839 -17.34 -12.14 -11.02
N LEU A 840 -17.86 -13.00 -10.15
CA LEU A 840 -19.29 -13.11 -9.87
C LEU A 840 -19.96 -11.79 -9.43
N PRO A 841 -19.40 -10.96 -8.52
CA PRO A 841 -20.03 -9.71 -8.12
C PRO A 841 -20.05 -8.63 -9.21
N GLU A 842 -19.34 -8.82 -10.31
CA GLU A 842 -19.26 -7.89 -11.45
C GLU A 842 -20.01 -8.43 -12.68
N ASP A 843 -20.60 -9.63 -12.58
CA ASP A 843 -21.39 -10.22 -13.66
C ASP A 843 -22.67 -9.39 -13.89
N PRO A 844 -22.89 -8.84 -15.11
CA PRO A 844 -24.03 -7.99 -15.36
C PRO A 844 -25.39 -8.65 -15.11
N ALA A 845 -25.53 -9.96 -15.30
CA ALA A 845 -26.77 -10.67 -15.04
C ALA A 845 -27.04 -10.82 -13.54
N VAL A 846 -26.00 -11.09 -12.75
CA VAL A 846 -26.09 -11.17 -11.28
C VAL A 846 -26.46 -9.81 -10.69
N VAL A 847 -25.79 -8.75 -11.11
CA VAL A 847 -26.08 -7.38 -10.66
C VAL A 847 -27.51 -6.98 -11.02
N GLN A 848 -27.96 -7.26 -12.25
CA GLN A 848 -29.35 -7.01 -12.67
C GLN A 848 -30.38 -7.84 -11.89
N ALA A 849 -30.06 -9.08 -11.53
CA ALA A 849 -30.94 -9.92 -10.70
C ALA A 849 -31.11 -9.30 -9.30
N ILE A 850 -30.04 -8.78 -8.71
CA ILE A 850 -30.07 -8.12 -7.39
C ILE A 850 -30.88 -6.83 -7.43
N VAL A 851 -30.67 -5.98 -8.44
CA VAL A 851 -31.46 -4.74 -8.61
C VAL A 851 -32.95 -5.05 -8.74
N ARG A 852 -33.33 -6.07 -9.52
CA ARG A 852 -34.74 -6.50 -9.63
C ARG A 852 -35.29 -7.06 -8.34
N HIS A 853 -34.51 -7.88 -7.64
CA HIS A 853 -34.89 -8.43 -6.33
C HIS A 853 -35.25 -7.32 -5.35
N ILE A 854 -34.40 -6.29 -5.27
CA ILE A 854 -34.63 -5.07 -4.48
C ILE A 854 -35.93 -4.38 -4.90
N LYS A 855 -36.12 -4.14 -6.20
CA LYS A 855 -37.29 -3.43 -6.75
C LYS A 855 -38.59 -4.24 -6.78
N GLY A 856 -38.56 -5.53 -6.42
CA GLY A 856 -39.77 -6.36 -6.34
C GLY A 856 -40.13 -7.12 -7.63
N GLY A 857 -39.23 -7.19 -8.61
CA GLY A 857 -39.44 -7.89 -9.88
C GLY A 857 -38.64 -9.17 -10.05
#